data_AF-A0AAE0I951-F1
#
_entry.id   AF-A0AAE0I951-F1
#
_cell.length_a   1.000
_cell.length_b   1.000
_cell.length_c   1.000
_cell.angle_alpha   90.00
_cell.angle_beta   90.00
_cell.angle_gamma   90.00
#
_symmetry.space_group_name_H-M   'P 1'
#
loop_
_entity.id
_entity.type
_entity.pdbx_description
1 polymer ?
#
loop_
_entity_poly.entity_id
_entity_poly.type
_entity_poly.pdbx_seq_one_letter_code
_entity_poly.pdbx_strand_id
1 'polypeptide(L)'
;MAVTQRRPGHLLTPRTSYTDCPPDYKFMAELRRPSTPDRAGRSSFSSIRENESVLPQTFTHSKVSSYTGGEEAVDESNSPTESTAPALHMIQTQFQPPVTNPSSKLLGYWSPADSFRGWKQIQVRGKLASKSFGDLQALNQLWANVPAPKVIKDGLNRPGEAPLERLPVEILSSIISLLVLDVPPNGVLRRNVDLMSLLLTSRTVHFATLSTLYSRITIPHSRIFHKFLTHIAAHPTLGTIVRRLDFCHFNPSQLFSTAAERSKARNLTSETLLQCLELTPHLQEFLAQEYLDDDLNTAVLGKIFLGLPRLQAVDFCGCSSDTFRDSFSAIVTPDWPMQLSLRRISLHKCFTLPSSIFETILPRLHRLTHLDVAGTRITDAALASIPATARITHLNLAKCKLLSARGLIDFLATHPAVQELVFLSLATDARSHQLFDADEITALLSVLPPTLKSLSIKGSKMDASHIDQLRPLTKHLEELAVGRSLKLEDINRLFVPDDDDDIEMQVDWVPHTLKYLDLSDFWGSDLDLNYMFSTACAVLRPFSEPLEVVEVAEDVFRRVAKSSAALGRIGWRTSECGRRGWMVRQVNSNGNTTNNVASTTGSAPARDDGRRGWKMGADSWGMRKIPVAQAEVGGMYGSYMFGRQL
;
A
#
# COMPACT_ATOMS: atom_id res chain seq x y z
N MET A 1 -70.42 -21.88 36.93
CA MET A 1 -70.59 -23.12 37.75
C MET A 1 -69.23 -23.48 38.34
N ALA A 2 -69.15 -24.01 39.58
CA ALA A 2 -67.94 -24.48 40.30
C ALA A 2 -66.74 -23.48 40.38
N VAL A 3 -66.27 -22.88 41.50
CA VAL A 3 -66.26 -23.24 42.95
C VAL A 3 -65.27 -24.41 43.20
N THR A 4 -64.17 -24.35 43.99
CA THR A 4 -63.80 -23.48 45.16
C THR A 4 -62.27 -23.41 45.48
N GLN A 5 -61.80 -22.26 46.02
CA GLN A 5 -60.87 -22.05 47.20
C GLN A 5 -59.46 -22.73 47.32
N ARG A 6 -58.33 -21.99 47.53
CA ARG A 6 -57.66 -21.39 48.77
C ARG A 6 -56.69 -22.37 49.51
N ARG A 7 -55.36 -22.11 49.59
CA ARG A 7 -54.55 -21.29 50.58
C ARG A 7 -54.32 -21.97 51.97
N PRO A 8 -53.33 -21.57 52.81
CA PRO A 8 -51.96 -21.04 52.56
C PRO A 8 -50.82 -21.46 53.55
N GLY A 9 -49.55 -21.33 53.14
CA GLY A 9 -48.42 -20.69 53.87
C GLY A 9 -47.86 -21.20 55.22
N HIS A 10 -46.56 -20.93 55.45
CA HIS A 10 -46.00 -20.54 56.76
C HIS A 10 -44.65 -19.81 56.62
N LEU A 11 -44.27 -18.97 57.60
CA LEU A 11 -42.97 -18.29 57.69
C LEU A 11 -42.03 -19.02 58.68
N LEU A 12 -40.71 -18.77 58.61
CA LEU A 12 -39.87 -18.33 59.75
C LEU A 12 -38.39 -18.04 59.40
N THR A 13 -37.87 -16.98 60.00
CA THR A 13 -36.45 -16.59 60.26
C THR A 13 -36.40 -16.02 61.70
N PRO A 14 -35.30 -15.53 62.32
CA PRO A 14 -33.86 -15.48 61.95
C PRO A 14 -32.89 -15.91 63.10
N ARG A 15 -31.57 -15.67 62.95
CA ARG A 15 -30.48 -15.34 63.94
C ARG A 15 -29.10 -15.74 63.33
N THR A 16 -28.05 -14.91 63.23
CA THR A 16 -27.11 -14.31 64.24
C THR A 16 -26.40 -15.35 65.12
N SER A 17 -25.08 -15.31 65.39
CA SER A 17 -24.14 -14.16 65.52
C SER A 17 -22.64 -14.53 65.38
N TYR A 18 -21.77 -13.48 65.38
CA TYR A 18 -20.38 -13.34 65.89
C TYR A 18 -19.74 -14.48 66.76
N THR A 19 -18.40 -14.62 66.93
CA THR A 19 -17.21 -13.73 66.70
C THR A 19 -16.13 -14.44 65.80
N ASP A 20 -14.78 -14.28 65.79
CA ASP A 20 -13.75 -13.51 66.55
C ASP A 20 -12.36 -13.32 65.83
N CYS A 21 -11.40 -12.67 66.52
CA CYS A 21 -9.93 -12.53 66.28
C CYS A 21 -9.21 -12.40 67.67
N PRO A 22 -7.95 -11.92 67.89
CA PRO A 22 -6.81 -11.52 67.03
C PRO A 22 -5.58 -12.42 67.36
N PRO A 23 -4.32 -12.05 67.79
CA PRO A 23 -3.62 -10.77 68.03
C PRO A 23 -2.32 -10.54 67.17
N ASP A 24 -1.77 -9.32 67.25
CA ASP A 24 -0.43 -8.90 66.78
C ASP A 24 0.73 -9.18 67.77
N TYR A 25 2.00 -8.99 67.33
CA TYR A 25 2.98 -8.21 68.12
C TYR A 25 4.14 -7.56 67.30
N LYS A 26 3.98 -6.24 67.06
CA LYS A 26 4.97 -5.13 66.95
C LYS A 26 6.44 -5.34 66.47
N PHE A 27 6.73 -4.68 65.33
CA PHE A 27 7.54 -3.44 65.21
C PHE A 27 9.04 -3.41 65.66
N MET A 28 9.94 -3.23 64.69
CA MET A 28 11.02 -2.20 64.73
C MET A 28 11.65 -1.99 63.33
N ALA A 29 12.39 -0.89 63.14
CA ALA A 29 13.03 -0.54 61.87
C ALA A 29 14.39 0.14 62.09
N GLU A 30 15.41 -0.20 61.29
CA GLU A 30 16.66 0.57 61.20
C GLU A 30 17.38 0.36 59.84
N LEU A 31 18.36 1.22 59.53
CA LEU A 31 18.90 1.41 58.17
C LEU A 31 20.21 0.64 57.92
N ARG A 32 20.43 0.20 56.66
CA ARG A 32 21.73 0.36 55.94
C ARG A 32 21.65 0.16 54.42
N ARG A 33 22.78 0.37 53.74
CA ARG A 33 22.93 0.62 52.28
C ARG A 33 23.20 -0.65 51.44
N PRO A 34 23.08 -0.58 50.09
CA PRO A 34 22.80 -1.76 49.26
C PRO A 34 24.02 -2.59 48.86
N SER A 35 23.77 -3.87 48.56
CA SER A 35 24.64 -4.74 47.77
C SER A 35 24.41 -4.55 46.26
N THR A 36 25.43 -4.83 45.46
CA THR A 36 25.41 -4.75 43.98
C THR A 36 24.60 -5.87 43.32
N PRO A 37 24.05 -5.67 42.12
CA PRO A 37 23.23 -6.67 41.44
C PRO A 37 24.07 -7.84 40.93
N ASP A 38 23.58 -9.06 41.15
CA ASP A 38 24.20 -10.28 40.64
C ASP A 38 23.84 -10.57 39.18
N ARG A 39 24.62 -11.43 38.51
CA ARG A 39 24.56 -11.60 37.05
C ARG A 39 23.38 -12.47 36.58
N ALA A 40 22.44 -11.80 35.90
CA ALA A 40 21.71 -12.29 34.71
C ALA A 40 21.69 -13.81 34.45
N GLY A 41 20.88 -14.55 35.21
CA GLY A 41 20.36 -15.85 34.76
C GLY A 41 19.35 -15.65 33.64
N ARG A 42 19.54 -16.32 32.49
CA ARG A 42 18.62 -16.24 31.34
C ARG A 42 17.31 -16.96 31.66
N SER A 43 16.22 -16.23 31.90
CA SER A 43 14.86 -16.78 31.92
C SER A 43 14.12 -16.49 30.61
N SER A 44 13.55 -17.53 30.01
CA SER A 44 12.92 -17.45 28.68
C SER A 44 11.60 -16.68 28.72
N PHE A 45 11.52 -15.59 27.95
CA PHE A 45 10.40 -14.63 27.99
C PHE A 45 9.18 -15.09 27.17
N SER A 46 8.70 -16.31 27.43
CA SER A 46 7.52 -16.94 26.82
C SER A 46 6.34 -17.11 27.80
N SER A 47 6.37 -16.42 28.95
CA SER A 47 5.28 -16.36 29.91
C SER A 47 5.11 -14.94 30.46
N ILE A 48 4.09 -14.23 29.97
CA ILE A 48 3.52 -13.05 30.63
C ILE A 48 2.00 -13.23 30.70
N ARG A 49 1.44 -12.83 31.83
CA ARG A 49 0.06 -13.10 32.25
C ARG A 49 -0.93 -12.12 31.63
N GLU A 50 -2.17 -12.58 31.46
CA GLU A 50 -3.31 -11.72 31.12
C GLU A 50 -3.74 -10.92 32.36
N ASN A 51 -3.13 -9.75 32.60
CA ASN A 51 -3.70 -8.65 33.43
C ASN A 51 -2.83 -7.38 33.43
N GLU A 52 -2.84 -6.60 32.33
CA GLU A 52 -2.43 -5.19 32.34
C GLU A 52 -3.38 -4.36 31.47
N SER A 53 -4.35 -3.69 32.10
CA SER A 53 -5.48 -3.01 31.44
C SER A 53 -5.37 -1.47 31.41
N VAL A 54 -4.15 -0.92 31.59
CA VAL A 54 -3.94 0.53 31.83
C VAL A 54 -2.77 1.14 31.00
N LEU A 55 -2.29 0.47 29.95
CA LEU A 55 -1.18 0.96 29.10
C LEU A 55 -1.56 1.02 27.60
N PRO A 56 -1.24 2.12 26.88
CA PRO A 56 -1.78 2.42 25.54
C PRO A 56 -1.06 1.69 24.38
N GLN A 57 -0.61 0.45 24.57
CA GLN A 57 0.31 -0.26 23.64
C GLN A 57 -0.26 -1.55 23.03
N THR A 58 -1.55 -1.86 23.17
CA THR A 58 -2.10 -3.19 22.84
C THR A 58 -2.72 -3.35 21.44
N PHE A 59 -2.80 -2.31 20.61
CA PHE A 59 -3.47 -2.37 19.30
C PHE A 59 -2.61 -2.90 18.13
N THR A 60 -1.27 -2.70 18.15
CA THR A 60 -0.35 -3.21 17.10
C THR A 60 0.07 -4.67 17.28
N HIS A 61 -0.19 -5.27 18.44
CA HIS A 61 0.17 -6.66 18.71
C HIS A 61 -0.85 -7.65 18.12
N SER A 62 -0.55 -8.15 16.93
CA SER A 62 -0.96 -9.46 16.45
C SER A 62 0.24 -10.42 16.46
N LYS A 63 0.08 -11.58 17.12
CA LYS A 63 0.94 -12.76 16.92
C LYS A 63 0.05 -13.83 16.29
N VAL A 64 0.26 -14.14 15.01
CA VAL A 64 -0.22 -15.40 14.42
C VAL A 64 0.91 -16.42 14.63
N SER A 65 0.61 -17.52 15.32
CA SER A 65 1.61 -18.56 15.64
C SER A 65 1.44 -19.73 14.67
N SER A 66 2.46 -19.99 13.86
CA SER A 66 2.52 -21.15 12.97
C SER A 66 2.82 -22.43 13.75
N TYR A 67 1.94 -23.43 13.66
CA TYR A 67 2.16 -24.78 14.18
C TYR A 67 2.45 -25.76 13.03
N THR A 68 3.73 -26.04 12.71
CA THR A 68 4.17 -27.22 11.92
C THR A 68 5.69 -27.40 12.00
N GLY A 69 6.15 -28.51 12.60
CA GLY A 69 7.56 -28.97 12.57
C GLY A 69 8.58 -28.09 13.32
N GLY A 70 9.70 -28.60 13.79
CA GLY A 70 10.15 -29.99 13.89
C GLY A 70 11.46 -30.00 14.71
N GLU A 71 11.68 -30.99 15.57
CA GLU A 71 12.85 -31.02 16.46
C GLU A 71 14.09 -31.54 15.74
N GLU A 72 15.18 -30.78 15.76
CA GLU A 72 16.54 -31.32 15.58
C GLU A 72 17.54 -30.43 16.32
N ALA A 73 18.47 -31.04 17.05
CA ALA A 73 19.47 -30.36 17.86
C ALA A 73 20.86 -30.46 17.21
N VAL A 74 21.68 -29.42 17.38
CA VAL A 74 23.09 -29.41 16.96
C VAL A 74 23.95 -29.00 18.14
N ASP A 75 25.01 -29.76 18.38
CA ASP A 75 25.78 -29.80 19.62
C ASP A 75 27.00 -28.86 19.60
N GLU A 76 27.40 -28.32 20.76
CA GLU A 76 28.60 -27.50 20.93
C GLU A 76 29.73 -28.33 21.56
N SER A 77 30.85 -28.54 20.85
CA SER A 77 32.04 -29.14 21.48
C SER A 77 33.39 -28.69 20.90
N ASN A 78 34.41 -28.80 21.75
CA ASN A 78 35.85 -28.87 21.46
C ASN A 78 36.56 -27.61 20.92
N SER A 79 36.88 -26.70 21.85
CA SER A 79 38.16 -25.98 21.83
C SER A 79 39.28 -26.83 22.48
N PRO A 80 40.46 -27.00 21.86
CA PRO A 80 41.67 -27.43 22.54
C PRO A 80 42.57 -26.23 22.92
N THR A 81 43.32 -26.38 24.01
CA THR A 81 44.39 -25.48 24.45
C THR A 81 45.72 -25.82 23.79
N GLU A 82 46.57 -24.83 23.49
CA GLU A 82 47.90 -24.71 24.12
C GLU A 82 48.61 -23.39 23.77
N SER A 83 49.76 -23.15 24.41
CA SER A 83 50.44 -21.85 24.43
C SER A 83 51.84 -21.88 23.80
N THR A 84 52.09 -21.00 22.83
CA THR A 84 53.44 -20.52 22.48
C THR A 84 53.34 -19.15 21.82
N ALA A 85 54.27 -18.24 22.10
CA ALA A 85 54.21 -16.85 21.64
C ALA A 85 55.40 -16.47 20.73
N PRO A 86 55.16 -16.08 19.47
CA PRO A 86 56.14 -15.44 18.62
C PRO A 86 55.76 -14.00 18.20
N ALA A 87 56.80 -13.19 17.97
CA ALA A 87 56.89 -11.88 17.29
C ALA A 87 55.60 -11.11 16.90
N LEU A 88 55.50 -9.86 17.37
CA LEU A 88 54.54 -8.87 16.89
C LEU A 88 54.90 -8.35 15.48
N HIS A 89 54.26 -8.87 14.44
CA HIS A 89 54.24 -8.22 13.12
C HIS A 89 53.40 -6.93 13.19
N MET A 90 54.05 -5.77 13.05
CA MET A 90 53.31 -4.51 12.83
C MET A 90 52.79 -4.44 11.40
N ILE A 91 51.52 -4.03 11.24
CA ILE A 91 50.90 -3.87 9.92
C ILE A 91 51.49 -2.62 9.26
N GLN A 92 52.26 -2.79 8.19
CA GLN A 92 52.90 -1.70 7.46
C GLN A 92 51.93 -1.15 6.41
N THR A 93 51.35 0.02 6.65
CA THR A 93 50.42 0.68 5.73
C THR A 93 51.16 1.39 4.59
N GLN A 94 50.54 1.47 3.41
CA GLN A 94 51.06 2.25 2.27
C GLN A 94 50.10 3.38 1.92
N PHE A 95 50.67 4.50 1.46
CA PHE A 95 49.94 5.68 1.00
C PHE A 95 49.83 5.65 -0.52
N GLN A 96 48.62 5.82 -1.07
CA GLN A 96 48.40 5.95 -2.50
C GLN A 96 47.91 7.38 -2.81
N PRO A 97 48.61 8.13 -3.68
CA PRO A 97 48.17 9.46 -4.10
C PRO A 97 46.92 9.38 -5.00
N PRO A 98 46.13 10.47 -5.13
CA PRO A 98 44.93 10.46 -5.97
C PRO A 98 45.25 10.19 -7.45
N VAL A 99 44.46 9.30 -8.07
CA VAL A 99 44.62 8.93 -9.49
C VAL A 99 44.25 10.09 -10.43
N THR A 100 43.42 11.03 -9.98
CA THR A 100 42.93 12.17 -10.76
C THR A 100 43.79 13.43 -10.56
N ASN A 101 44.80 13.59 -11.43
CA ASN A 101 45.75 14.71 -11.55
C ASN A 101 46.74 14.86 -10.35
N PRO A 102 48.06 14.66 -10.56
CA PRO A 102 49.07 14.68 -9.50
C PRO A 102 49.34 16.05 -8.85
N SER A 103 48.66 17.11 -9.30
CA SER A 103 48.70 18.46 -8.67
C SER A 103 47.49 18.77 -7.78
N SER A 104 46.55 17.83 -7.64
CA SER A 104 45.34 18.01 -6.82
C SER A 104 45.64 18.07 -5.31
N LYS A 105 44.91 18.92 -4.58
CA LYS A 105 44.97 19.03 -3.11
C LYS A 105 43.98 18.10 -2.38
N LEU A 106 43.30 17.21 -3.10
CA LEU A 106 42.50 16.16 -2.46
C LEU A 106 43.43 15.14 -1.77
N LEU A 107 43.00 14.61 -0.63
CA LEU A 107 43.79 13.67 0.15
C LEU A 107 43.89 12.32 -0.58
N GLY A 108 45.12 11.84 -0.79
CA GLY A 108 45.36 10.42 -1.08
C GLY A 108 44.92 9.54 0.08
N TYR A 109 44.64 8.26 -0.19
CA TYR A 109 44.18 7.32 0.84
C TYR A 109 45.31 6.41 1.31
N TRP A 110 45.21 5.98 2.56
CA TRP A 110 46.06 4.93 3.11
C TRP A 110 45.34 3.59 2.98
N SER A 111 45.93 2.64 2.27
CA SER A 111 45.46 1.26 2.27
C SER A 111 46.18 0.46 3.36
N PRO A 112 45.47 -0.44 4.08
CA PRO A 112 46.12 -1.54 4.78
C PRO A 112 46.93 -2.39 3.79
N ALA A 113 47.94 -3.11 4.28
CA ALA A 113 48.61 -4.13 3.47
C ALA A 113 47.63 -5.27 3.10
N ASP A 114 47.89 -5.97 2.00
CA ASP A 114 47.03 -7.04 1.45
C ASP A 114 46.81 -8.24 2.42
N SER A 115 47.61 -8.31 3.49
CA SER A 115 47.45 -9.26 4.61
C SER A 115 46.33 -8.91 5.59
N PHE A 116 45.68 -7.74 5.47
CA PHE A 116 44.70 -7.24 6.43
C PHE A 116 43.33 -7.95 6.33
N ARG A 117 43.14 -8.97 7.17
CA ARG A 117 41.87 -9.74 7.27
C ARG A 117 40.82 -9.15 8.21
N GLY A 118 40.88 -7.84 8.46
CA GLY A 118 39.82 -7.08 9.13
C GLY A 118 40.04 -6.80 10.63
N TRP A 119 39.33 -5.77 11.11
CA TRP A 119 39.52 -5.10 12.40
C TRP A 119 39.26 -5.94 13.67
N LYS A 120 38.85 -7.22 13.56
CA LYS A 120 38.46 -8.05 14.71
C LYS A 120 39.59 -8.89 15.32
N GLN A 121 40.79 -8.91 14.73
CA GLN A 121 41.89 -9.83 15.15
C GLN A 121 43.15 -9.15 15.71
N ILE A 122 43.16 -7.82 15.88
CA ILE A 122 44.28 -7.11 16.52
C ILE A 122 44.22 -7.35 18.04
N GLN A 123 45.08 -8.23 18.57
CA GLN A 123 45.17 -8.46 20.01
C GLN A 123 46.00 -7.39 20.73
N VAL A 124 45.36 -6.58 21.57
CA VAL A 124 46.05 -5.66 22.49
C VAL A 124 46.04 -6.26 23.90
N ARG A 125 47.19 -6.81 24.33
CA ARG A 125 47.50 -7.25 25.71
C ARG A 125 46.42 -8.12 26.40
N GLY A 126 45.84 -9.07 25.66
CA GLY A 126 45.17 -10.24 26.24
C GLY A 126 43.84 -10.02 26.98
N LYS A 127 43.10 -8.92 26.73
CA LYS A 127 41.71 -8.76 27.22
C LYS A 127 40.77 -8.22 26.15
N LEU A 128 39.62 -8.88 26.00
CA LEU A 128 38.53 -8.47 25.11
C LEU A 128 37.75 -7.29 25.70
N ALA A 129 38.20 -6.07 25.40
CA ALA A 129 37.46 -4.83 25.68
C ALA A 129 37.73 -3.79 24.59
N SER A 130 36.74 -3.53 23.73
CA SER A 130 36.85 -2.51 22.67
C SER A 130 36.97 -1.11 23.25
N LYS A 131 38.10 -0.43 22.98
CA LYS A 131 38.34 0.99 23.30
C LYS A 131 39.19 1.67 22.22
N SER A 132 38.70 1.71 20.98
CA SER A 132 39.30 2.40 19.83
C SER A 132 39.51 3.93 20.00
N PHE A 133 39.12 4.50 21.14
CA PHE A 133 39.31 5.91 21.48
C PHE A 133 40.76 6.24 21.89
N GLY A 134 41.52 5.28 22.42
CA GLY A 134 42.89 5.50 22.88
C GLY A 134 43.87 5.76 21.74
N ASP A 135 43.87 4.90 20.74
CA ASP A 135 44.85 4.94 19.64
C ASP A 135 44.63 6.15 18.71
N LEU A 136 43.36 6.59 18.55
CA LEU A 136 43.03 7.84 17.87
C LEU A 136 43.60 9.08 18.59
N GLN A 137 43.74 9.04 19.93
CA GLN A 137 44.31 10.16 20.69
C GLN A 137 45.82 10.28 20.46
N ALA A 138 46.52 9.18 20.21
CA ALA A 138 47.94 9.19 19.83
C ALA A 138 48.15 9.78 18.43
N LEU A 139 47.30 9.40 17.45
CA LEU A 139 47.32 9.99 16.10
C LEU A 139 47.04 11.51 16.12
N ASN A 140 46.13 11.97 16.98
CA ASN A 140 45.79 13.40 17.09
C ASN A 140 47.00 14.27 17.51
N GLN A 141 47.97 13.73 18.26
CA GLN A 141 49.18 14.49 18.62
C GLN A 141 50.09 14.80 17.42
N LEU A 142 50.02 14.02 16.34
CA LEU A 142 50.78 14.26 15.11
C LEU A 142 50.18 15.35 14.20
N TRP A 143 48.95 15.78 14.46
CA TRP A 143 48.24 16.82 13.70
C TRP A 143 48.00 18.11 14.49
N ALA A 144 48.54 18.21 15.71
CA ALA A 144 48.20 19.22 16.73
C ALA A 144 48.66 20.68 16.47
N ASN A 145 49.15 21.01 15.26
CA ASN A 145 49.55 22.38 14.90
C ASN A 145 48.44 23.20 14.21
N VAL A 146 47.27 22.60 13.95
CA VAL A 146 46.05 23.38 13.63
C VAL A 146 45.31 23.66 14.93
N PRO A 147 44.96 24.92 15.27
CA PRO A 147 44.07 25.18 16.39
C PRO A 147 42.74 24.48 16.13
N ALA A 148 42.42 23.46 16.93
CA ALA A 148 41.15 22.76 16.80
C ALA A 148 40.02 23.81 16.84
N PRO A 149 39.10 23.84 15.86
CA PRO A 149 38.00 24.79 15.89
C PRO A 149 37.29 24.60 17.22
N LYS A 150 37.01 25.70 17.94
CA LYS A 150 36.39 25.62 19.26
C LYS A 150 35.11 24.81 19.12
N VAL A 151 35.14 23.58 19.61
CA VAL A 151 33.95 22.77 19.80
C VAL A 151 33.12 23.56 20.79
N ILE A 152 32.15 24.30 20.26
CA ILE A 152 31.03 24.77 21.04
C ILE A 152 30.50 23.50 21.68
N LYS A 153 30.64 23.40 22.99
CA LYS A 153 29.89 22.41 23.74
C LYS A 153 28.46 22.87 23.63
N ASP A 154 27.77 22.40 22.59
CA ASP A 154 26.32 22.48 22.50
C ASP A 154 25.82 22.03 23.86
N GLY A 155 25.24 22.98 24.60
CA GLY A 155 24.82 22.73 25.97
C GLY A 155 23.88 21.54 25.93
N LEU A 156 24.08 20.57 26.84
CA LEU A 156 23.23 19.39 26.97
C LEU A 156 21.76 19.84 26.89
N ASN A 157 21.14 19.62 25.72
CA ASN A 157 19.85 20.22 25.42
C ASN A 157 18.88 19.77 26.51
N ARG A 158 18.21 20.72 27.15
CA ARG A 158 17.25 20.41 28.22
C ARG A 158 16.19 19.46 27.64
N PRO A 159 15.65 18.51 28.42
CA PRO A 159 14.66 17.57 27.89
C PRO A 159 13.46 18.32 27.27
N GLY A 160 13.19 18.10 25.98
CA GLY A 160 12.21 18.87 25.19
C GLY A 160 12.82 19.97 24.30
N GLU A 161 14.12 20.24 24.38
CA GLU A 161 14.82 21.26 23.59
C GLU A 161 15.77 20.70 22.52
N ALA A 162 15.78 19.39 22.23
CA ALA A 162 16.62 18.87 21.16
C ALA A 162 16.21 19.47 19.79
N PRO A 163 17.13 19.64 18.81
CA PRO A 163 16.82 20.26 17.53
C PRO A 163 15.64 19.62 16.77
N LEU A 164 15.46 18.31 16.92
CA LEU A 164 14.31 17.55 16.36
C LEU A 164 12.98 17.89 17.05
N GLU A 165 13.00 18.17 18.35
CA GLU A 165 11.82 18.51 19.16
C GLU A 165 11.38 19.97 18.97
N ARG A 166 12.30 20.84 18.52
CA ARG A 166 12.03 22.24 18.19
C ARG A 166 11.45 22.43 16.77
N LEU A 167 11.27 21.36 15.99
CA LEU A 167 10.61 21.42 14.69
C LEU A 167 9.10 21.67 14.83
N PRO A 168 8.46 22.40 13.90
CA PRO A 168 7.00 22.46 13.77
C PRO A 168 6.39 21.05 13.72
N VAL A 169 5.22 20.87 14.34
CA VAL A 169 4.59 19.55 14.48
C VAL A 169 4.21 18.95 13.13
N GLU A 170 3.97 19.79 12.12
CA GLU A 170 3.73 19.41 10.73
C GLU A 170 4.95 18.71 10.14
N ILE A 171 6.14 19.30 10.31
CA ILE A 171 7.42 18.74 9.83
C ILE A 171 7.76 17.48 10.63
N LEU A 172 7.58 17.50 11.96
CA LEU A 172 7.86 16.36 12.82
C LEU A 172 6.94 15.16 12.49
N SER A 173 5.63 15.38 12.33
CA SER A 173 4.71 14.35 11.86
C SER A 173 4.97 13.91 10.42
N SER A 174 5.42 14.79 9.52
CA SER A 174 5.85 14.37 8.17
C SER A 174 7.05 13.42 8.24
N ILE A 175 8.09 13.72 9.03
CA ILE A 175 9.24 12.85 9.24
C ILE A 175 8.80 11.51 9.85
N ILE A 176 7.98 11.53 10.89
CA ILE A 176 7.48 10.30 11.55
C ILE A 176 6.58 9.48 10.61
N SER A 177 5.85 10.13 9.68
CA SER A 177 4.99 9.44 8.71
C SER A 177 5.75 8.55 7.72
N LEU A 178 7.06 8.77 7.52
CA LEU A 178 7.95 7.92 6.72
C LEU A 178 8.24 6.57 7.38
N LEU A 179 7.98 6.43 8.69
CA LEU A 179 8.13 5.19 9.46
C LEU A 179 6.80 4.42 9.60
N VAL A 180 5.73 4.89 8.95
CA VAL A 180 4.44 4.18 8.91
C VAL A 180 4.50 3.13 7.81
N LEU A 181 4.40 1.86 8.19
CA LEU A 181 4.19 0.76 7.26
C LEU A 181 2.69 0.52 7.13
N ASP A 182 2.14 0.72 5.93
CA ASP A 182 0.74 0.37 5.63
C ASP A 182 0.62 -1.17 5.61
N VAL A 183 1.46 -1.86 4.83
CA VAL A 183 1.61 -3.32 4.85
C VAL A 183 3.01 -3.70 5.39
N PRO A 184 3.14 -4.71 6.28
CA PRO A 184 4.45 -5.26 6.61
C PRO A 184 4.98 -6.05 5.39
N PRO A 185 6.19 -5.76 4.85
CA PRO A 185 6.57 -6.17 3.49
C PRO A 185 6.68 -7.69 3.25
N ASN A 186 6.72 -8.50 4.31
CA ASN A 186 6.73 -9.96 4.25
C ASN A 186 5.50 -10.60 4.91
N GLY A 187 4.46 -9.83 5.27
CA GLY A 187 3.30 -10.27 6.06
C GLY A 187 3.58 -10.60 7.55
N VAL A 188 4.80 -11.07 7.86
CA VAL A 188 5.21 -11.63 9.17
C VAL A 188 5.91 -10.61 10.08
N LEU A 189 6.39 -9.49 9.53
CA LEU A 189 7.11 -8.47 10.31
C LEU A 189 6.18 -7.68 11.23
N ARG A 190 6.66 -7.34 12.43
CA ARG A 190 5.91 -6.53 13.40
C ARG A 190 5.68 -5.12 12.83
N ARG A 191 4.42 -4.75 12.62
CA ARG A 191 4.02 -3.41 12.18
C ARG A 191 4.37 -2.36 13.24
N ASN A 192 4.82 -1.17 12.80
CA ASN A 192 5.01 0.02 13.62
C ASN A 192 6.01 -0.11 14.81
N VAL A 193 7.04 -0.98 14.72
CA VAL A 193 8.06 -1.11 15.78
C VAL A 193 8.77 0.20 16.06
N ASP A 194 9.21 0.90 15.01
CA ASP A 194 9.97 2.16 15.16
C ASP A 194 9.09 3.26 15.77
N LEU A 195 7.81 3.32 15.41
CA LEU A 195 6.83 4.21 16.04
C LEU A 195 6.62 3.88 17.53
N MET A 196 6.59 2.59 17.89
CA MET A 196 6.52 2.18 19.30
C MET A 196 7.79 2.55 20.08
N SER A 197 8.97 2.53 19.44
CA SER A 197 10.21 3.08 20.01
C SER A 197 10.15 4.60 20.16
N LEU A 198 9.63 5.33 19.18
CA LEU A 198 9.48 6.79 19.24
C LEU A 198 8.56 7.25 20.39
N LEU A 199 7.48 6.52 20.68
CA LEU A 199 6.61 6.79 21.84
C LEU A 199 7.34 6.79 23.20
N LEU A 200 8.54 6.22 23.29
CA LEU A 200 9.34 6.14 24.51
C LEU A 200 10.47 7.18 24.59
N THR A 201 10.64 8.03 23.56
CA THR A 201 11.78 8.97 23.47
C THR A 201 11.57 10.26 24.26
N SER A 202 10.50 11.01 23.99
CA SER A 202 10.18 12.26 24.68
C SER A 202 8.69 12.61 24.56
N ARG A 203 8.21 13.60 25.34
CA ARG A 203 6.81 14.05 25.30
C ARG A 203 6.41 14.63 23.93
N THR A 204 7.29 15.41 23.31
CA THR A 204 7.02 16.05 22.00
C THR A 204 6.93 15.00 20.90
N VAL A 205 7.90 14.08 20.85
CA VAL A 205 7.91 12.99 19.88
C VAL A 205 6.75 12.02 20.13
N HIS A 206 6.44 11.71 21.39
CA HIS A 206 5.29 10.89 21.75
C HIS A 206 3.97 11.46 21.23
N PHE A 207 3.72 12.77 21.41
CA PHE A 207 2.51 13.42 20.89
C PHE A 207 2.43 13.39 19.36
N ALA A 208 3.51 13.75 18.66
CA ALA A 208 3.56 13.71 17.19
C ALA A 208 3.44 12.26 16.63
N THR A 209 3.94 11.27 17.38
CA THR A 209 3.82 9.85 17.04
C THR A 209 2.40 9.32 17.28
N LEU A 210 1.74 9.70 18.39
CA LEU A 210 0.32 9.39 18.60
C LEU A 210 -0.57 9.98 17.50
N SER A 211 -0.31 11.24 17.11
CA SER A 211 -1.00 11.88 15.98
C SER A 211 -0.87 11.04 14.70
N THR A 212 0.35 10.59 14.39
CA THR A 212 0.65 9.77 13.22
C THR A 212 0.00 8.38 13.28
N LEU A 213 0.03 7.73 14.46
CA LEU A 213 -0.54 6.39 14.70
C LEU A 213 -2.07 6.37 14.61
N TYR A 214 -2.74 7.41 15.12
CA TYR A 214 -4.21 7.47 15.15
C TYR A 214 -4.83 8.12 13.90
N SER A 215 -4.07 8.86 13.10
CA SER A 215 -4.57 9.49 11.87
C SER A 215 -5.02 8.48 10.80
N ARG A 216 -4.29 7.36 10.64
CA ARG A 216 -4.56 6.33 9.61
C ARG A 216 -4.71 4.95 10.24
N ILE A 217 -5.96 4.52 10.46
CA ILE A 217 -6.29 3.25 11.12
C ILE A 217 -6.62 2.18 10.08
N THR A 218 -5.77 1.16 9.95
CA THR A 218 -6.07 -0.06 9.17
C THR A 218 -6.53 -1.19 10.10
N ILE A 219 -7.64 -1.83 9.75
CA ILE A 219 -8.27 -2.92 10.49
C ILE A 219 -8.13 -4.23 9.68
N PRO A 220 -7.19 -5.13 10.03
CA PRO A 220 -7.08 -6.42 9.37
C PRO A 220 -8.12 -7.43 9.88
N HIS A 221 -8.61 -7.30 11.13
CA HIS A 221 -9.64 -8.19 11.69
C HIS A 221 -10.48 -7.51 12.78
N SER A 222 -11.64 -8.10 13.08
CA SER A 222 -12.60 -7.60 14.06
C SER A 222 -12.03 -7.49 15.48
N ARG A 223 -11.12 -8.38 15.93
CA ARG A 223 -10.47 -8.24 17.26
C ARG A 223 -9.58 -6.97 17.35
N ILE A 224 -9.02 -6.50 16.23
CA ILE A 224 -8.26 -5.23 16.18
C ILE A 224 -9.22 -4.05 16.20
N PHE A 225 -10.35 -4.14 15.47
CA PHE A 225 -11.42 -3.15 15.54
C PHE A 225 -11.97 -2.97 16.97
N HIS A 226 -12.32 -4.07 17.65
CA HIS A 226 -12.84 -4.02 19.01
C HIS A 226 -11.84 -3.41 20.01
N LYS A 227 -10.55 -3.77 19.91
CA LYS A 227 -9.47 -3.13 20.69
C LYS A 227 -9.42 -1.62 20.44
N PHE A 228 -9.44 -1.21 19.17
CA PHE A 228 -9.40 0.20 18.77
C PHE A 228 -10.62 0.97 19.28
N LEU A 229 -11.83 0.46 19.05
CA LEU A 229 -13.10 1.02 19.53
C LEU A 229 -13.10 1.21 21.05
N THR A 230 -12.70 0.19 21.80
CA THR A 230 -12.59 0.24 23.27
C THR A 230 -11.59 1.32 23.72
N HIS A 231 -10.47 1.46 23.01
CA HIS A 231 -9.45 2.46 23.33
C HIS A 231 -9.89 3.89 23.05
N ILE A 232 -10.60 4.15 21.94
CA ILE A 232 -11.16 5.49 21.64
C ILE A 232 -12.41 5.81 22.44
N ALA A 233 -13.18 4.81 22.89
CA ALA A 233 -14.28 5.00 23.84
C ALA A 233 -13.77 5.43 25.22
N ALA A 234 -12.67 4.83 25.68
CA ALA A 234 -11.98 5.25 26.92
C ALA A 234 -11.25 6.60 26.77
N HIS A 235 -10.79 6.95 25.55
CA HIS A 235 -10.04 8.18 25.27
C HIS A 235 -10.58 8.91 24.02
N PRO A 236 -11.74 9.59 24.10
CA PRO A 236 -12.40 10.20 22.93
C PRO A 236 -11.55 11.22 22.16
N THR A 237 -10.58 11.86 22.83
CA THR A 237 -9.60 12.75 22.19
C THR A 237 -8.83 12.08 21.06
N LEU A 238 -8.50 10.78 21.19
CA LEU A 238 -7.81 10.02 20.14
C LEU A 238 -8.71 9.75 18.93
N GLY A 239 -10.03 9.59 19.15
CA GLY A 239 -11.01 9.51 18.07
C GLY A 239 -11.06 10.78 17.20
N THR A 240 -10.81 11.96 17.79
CA THR A 240 -10.72 13.23 17.04
C THR A 240 -9.48 13.35 16.14
N ILE A 241 -8.46 12.50 16.32
CA ILE A 241 -7.24 12.45 15.50
C ILE A 241 -7.49 11.69 14.18
N VAL A 242 -8.43 10.75 14.16
CA VAL A 242 -8.66 9.82 13.03
C VAL A 242 -9.06 10.56 11.75
N ARG A 243 -8.37 10.26 10.65
CA ARG A 243 -8.63 10.80 9.30
C ARG A 243 -9.01 9.70 8.31
N ARG A 244 -8.39 8.52 8.43
CA ARG A 244 -8.73 7.32 7.65
C ARG A 244 -9.11 6.17 8.58
N LEU A 245 -10.20 5.47 8.24
CA LEU A 245 -10.58 4.17 8.77
C LEU A 245 -10.68 3.20 7.58
N ASP A 246 -9.87 2.15 7.62
CA ASP A 246 -9.52 1.34 6.45
C ASP A 246 -9.69 -0.15 6.77
N PHE A 247 -10.55 -0.82 5.99
CA PHE A 247 -10.81 -2.25 6.07
C PHE A 247 -10.33 -3.00 4.80
N CYS A 248 -9.48 -2.42 3.94
CA CYS A 248 -9.01 -3.06 2.68
C CYS A 248 -8.31 -4.41 2.91
N HIS A 249 -7.73 -4.57 4.09
CA HIS A 249 -7.04 -5.76 4.56
C HIS A 249 -7.89 -6.63 5.51
N PHE A 250 -9.18 -6.34 5.66
CA PHE A 250 -10.04 -7.06 6.59
C PHE A 250 -10.31 -8.48 6.06
N ASN A 251 -9.71 -9.48 6.71
CA ASN A 251 -9.89 -10.88 6.35
C ASN A 251 -10.52 -11.61 7.56
N PRO A 252 -11.84 -11.93 7.53
CA PRO A 252 -12.53 -12.53 8.67
C PRO A 252 -12.11 -13.99 8.94
N SER A 253 -11.53 -14.65 7.93
CA SER A 253 -11.14 -16.07 7.95
C SER A 253 -9.89 -16.35 8.79
N GLN A 254 -8.99 -15.37 8.96
CA GLN A 254 -7.67 -15.58 9.59
C GLN A 254 -7.71 -15.77 11.12
N LEU A 255 -8.87 -15.63 11.76
CA LEU A 255 -9.03 -15.75 13.23
C LEU A 255 -10.07 -16.77 13.71
N PHE A 256 -10.96 -17.23 12.84
CA PHE A 256 -12.11 -18.05 13.23
C PHE A 256 -12.39 -19.10 12.15
N SER A 257 -12.44 -20.37 12.56
CA SER A 257 -12.59 -21.50 11.63
C SER A 257 -13.98 -21.58 10.99
N THR A 258 -15.01 -21.08 11.69
CA THR A 258 -16.40 -21.14 11.26
C THR A 258 -17.07 -19.77 11.18
N ALA A 259 -18.18 -19.67 10.44
CA ALA A 259 -19.06 -18.49 10.48
C ALA A 259 -19.78 -18.35 11.83
N ALA A 260 -20.07 -19.48 12.50
CA ALA A 260 -20.75 -19.49 13.81
C ALA A 260 -19.89 -18.86 14.92
N GLU A 261 -18.58 -19.11 14.93
CA GLU A 261 -17.64 -18.45 15.86
C GLU A 261 -17.56 -16.94 15.61
N ARG A 262 -17.49 -16.52 14.34
CA ARG A 262 -17.50 -15.09 13.94
C ARG A 262 -18.76 -14.38 14.43
N SER A 263 -19.94 -14.95 14.15
CA SER A 263 -21.24 -14.40 14.56
C SER A 263 -21.38 -14.29 16.10
N LYS A 264 -20.88 -15.29 16.84
CA LYS A 264 -20.85 -15.26 18.32
C LYS A 264 -19.88 -14.20 18.87
N ALA A 265 -18.78 -13.93 18.18
CA ALA A 265 -17.72 -13.06 18.70
C ALA A 265 -18.11 -11.57 18.75
N ARG A 266 -19.04 -11.11 17.89
CA ARG A 266 -19.62 -9.73 17.85
C ARG A 266 -18.60 -8.57 17.97
N ASN A 267 -17.35 -8.81 17.59
CA ASN A 267 -16.26 -7.83 17.71
C ASN A 267 -16.36 -6.69 16.68
N LEU A 268 -17.05 -6.94 15.57
CA LEU A 268 -17.53 -5.98 14.60
C LEU A 268 -19.01 -6.33 14.34
N THR A 269 -19.85 -5.31 14.32
CA THR A 269 -21.30 -5.34 14.04
C THR A 269 -21.70 -3.97 13.49
N SER A 270 -22.88 -3.86 12.86
CA SER A 270 -23.49 -2.56 12.53
C SER A 270 -23.47 -1.54 13.68
N GLU A 271 -23.81 -1.94 14.92
CA GLU A 271 -23.90 -1.01 16.06
C GLU A 271 -22.51 -0.56 16.55
N THR A 272 -21.54 -1.47 16.59
CA THR A 272 -20.17 -1.15 16.99
C THR A 272 -19.43 -0.34 15.92
N LEU A 273 -19.75 -0.55 14.64
CA LEU A 273 -19.32 0.28 13.53
C LEU A 273 -19.91 1.69 13.62
N LEU A 274 -21.21 1.82 13.89
CA LEU A 274 -21.87 3.12 14.12
C LEU A 274 -21.22 3.88 15.29
N GLN A 275 -21.02 3.22 16.44
CA GLN A 275 -20.34 3.81 17.61
C GLN A 275 -18.92 4.30 17.27
N CYS A 276 -18.18 3.57 16.43
CA CYS A 276 -16.86 3.97 15.97
C CYS A 276 -16.90 5.24 15.10
N LEU A 277 -17.90 5.36 14.22
CA LEU A 277 -18.13 6.54 13.38
C LEU A 277 -18.64 7.76 14.18
N GLU A 278 -19.33 7.55 15.29
CA GLU A 278 -19.67 8.61 16.25
C GLU A 278 -18.44 9.15 16.99
N LEU A 279 -17.56 8.25 17.45
CA LEU A 279 -16.32 8.59 18.12
C LEU A 279 -15.22 9.14 17.18
N THR A 280 -15.43 9.12 15.86
CA THR A 280 -14.47 9.64 14.86
C THR A 280 -15.03 10.83 14.04
N PRO A 281 -15.46 11.95 14.68
CA PRO A 281 -16.19 13.05 14.04
C PRO A 281 -15.38 13.89 13.02
N HIS A 282 -14.14 13.51 12.75
CA HIS A 282 -13.21 14.19 11.84
C HIS A 282 -12.65 13.26 10.75
N LEU A 283 -13.27 12.09 10.56
CA LEU A 283 -12.99 11.16 9.48
C LEU A 283 -13.10 11.84 8.10
N GLN A 284 -12.17 11.53 7.21
CA GLN A 284 -12.04 12.05 5.86
C GLN A 284 -12.10 10.94 4.80
N GLU A 285 -11.66 9.73 5.15
CA GLU A 285 -11.59 8.58 4.25
C GLU A 285 -12.15 7.33 4.97
N PHE A 286 -13.20 6.71 4.43
CA PHE A 286 -13.78 5.46 4.94
C PHE A 286 -13.74 4.38 3.85
N LEU A 287 -12.96 3.33 4.08
CA LEU A 287 -12.66 2.31 3.06
C LEU A 287 -13.21 0.95 3.51
N ALA A 288 -14.36 0.57 2.96
CA ALA A 288 -15.03 -0.71 3.20
C ALA A 288 -14.93 -1.64 1.97
N GLN A 289 -15.49 -2.84 2.11
CA GLN A 289 -15.37 -3.97 1.20
C GLN A 289 -16.41 -5.07 1.52
N GLU A 290 -16.61 -6.01 0.60
CA GLU A 290 -17.61 -7.10 0.65
C GLU A 290 -17.74 -7.88 1.97
N TYR A 291 -16.65 -8.06 2.74
CA TYR A 291 -16.71 -8.73 4.05
C TYR A 291 -17.37 -7.89 5.18
N LEU A 292 -17.82 -6.66 4.89
CA LEU A 292 -18.55 -5.78 5.82
C LEU A 292 -20.03 -5.59 5.41
N ASP A 293 -20.54 -6.28 4.40
CA ASP A 293 -21.86 -6.02 3.81
C ASP A 293 -23.02 -6.04 4.82
N ASP A 294 -23.04 -7.01 5.75
CA ASP A 294 -24.06 -7.11 6.80
C ASP A 294 -23.86 -6.10 7.96
N ASP A 295 -22.70 -5.44 8.02
CA ASP A 295 -22.38 -4.37 8.98
C ASP A 295 -22.67 -2.96 8.43
N LEU A 296 -22.98 -2.85 7.13
CA LEU A 296 -23.25 -1.59 6.43
C LEU A 296 -24.75 -1.26 6.37
N ASN A 297 -25.41 -1.26 7.53
CA ASN A 297 -26.86 -1.00 7.59
C ASN A 297 -27.24 0.48 7.35
N THR A 298 -28.55 0.75 7.25
CA THR A 298 -29.13 2.09 7.03
C THR A 298 -28.60 3.17 7.98
N ALA A 299 -28.35 2.84 9.26
CA ALA A 299 -27.83 3.80 10.24
C ALA A 299 -26.33 4.08 10.03
N VAL A 300 -25.54 3.05 9.70
CA VAL A 300 -24.11 3.18 9.36
C VAL A 300 -23.94 3.99 8.07
N LEU A 301 -24.66 3.64 7.00
CA LEU A 301 -24.59 4.37 5.73
C LEU A 301 -25.13 5.81 5.89
N GLY A 302 -26.20 6.02 6.66
CA GLY A 302 -26.71 7.36 7.00
C GLY A 302 -25.66 8.20 7.75
N LYS A 303 -24.97 7.60 8.73
CA LYS A 303 -23.86 8.26 9.44
C LYS A 303 -22.70 8.60 8.50
N ILE A 304 -22.37 7.73 7.56
CA ILE A 304 -21.32 7.96 6.54
C ILE A 304 -21.69 9.14 5.63
N PHE A 305 -22.84 9.09 4.95
CA PHE A 305 -23.18 10.08 3.93
C PHE A 305 -23.68 11.43 4.50
N LEU A 306 -24.33 11.43 5.67
CA LEU A 306 -25.01 12.61 6.22
C LEU A 306 -24.42 13.09 7.56
N GLY A 307 -23.77 12.20 8.33
CA GLY A 307 -23.34 12.45 9.70
C GLY A 307 -21.83 12.67 9.91
N LEU A 308 -21.05 12.82 8.83
CA LEU A 308 -19.59 13.05 8.85
C LEU A 308 -19.17 14.21 7.92
N PRO A 309 -19.26 15.48 8.38
CA PRO A 309 -19.11 16.66 7.52
C PRO A 309 -17.69 16.93 6.98
N ARG A 310 -16.70 16.11 7.35
CA ARG A 310 -15.32 16.16 6.83
C ARG A 310 -15.00 15.02 5.85
N LEU A 311 -15.95 14.13 5.58
CA LEU A 311 -15.76 12.98 4.72
C LEU A 311 -15.57 13.40 3.26
N GLN A 312 -14.54 12.86 2.62
CA GLN A 312 -14.11 13.19 1.26
C GLN A 312 -13.91 11.96 0.37
N ALA A 313 -13.67 10.78 0.96
CA ALA A 313 -13.52 9.52 0.25
C ALA A 313 -14.37 8.42 0.90
N VAL A 314 -15.09 7.67 0.06
CA VAL A 314 -15.79 6.42 0.44
C VAL A 314 -15.51 5.33 -0.58
N ASP A 315 -15.41 4.10 -0.10
CA ASP A 315 -15.26 2.89 -0.91
C ASP A 315 -16.12 1.77 -0.34
N PHE A 316 -16.80 1.03 -1.20
CA PHE A 316 -17.64 -0.12 -0.86
C PHE A 316 -17.27 -1.30 -1.76
N CYS A 317 -15.98 -1.67 -1.74
CA CYS A 317 -15.36 -2.50 -2.78
C CYS A 317 -15.86 -3.95 -2.77
N GLY A 318 -16.65 -4.33 -3.79
CA GLY A 318 -17.31 -5.63 -3.89
C GLY A 318 -18.65 -5.72 -3.14
N CYS A 319 -19.05 -4.68 -2.41
CA CYS A 319 -20.27 -4.70 -1.59
C CYS A 319 -21.51 -4.91 -2.46
N SER A 320 -22.18 -6.05 -2.28
CA SER A 320 -23.17 -6.56 -3.23
C SER A 320 -24.28 -7.43 -2.63
N SER A 321 -24.32 -7.65 -1.30
CA SER A 321 -25.43 -8.37 -0.67
C SER A 321 -26.79 -7.67 -0.84
N ASP A 322 -27.87 -8.44 -0.64
CA ASP A 322 -29.23 -7.88 -0.52
C ASP A 322 -29.35 -6.92 0.69
N THR A 323 -28.72 -7.26 1.82
CA THR A 323 -28.71 -6.45 3.05
C THR A 323 -28.07 -5.08 2.84
N PHE A 324 -26.98 -5.01 2.09
CA PHE A 324 -26.32 -3.76 1.69
C PHE A 324 -27.17 -2.97 0.69
N ARG A 325 -27.70 -3.63 -0.36
CA ARG A 325 -28.58 -2.98 -1.35
C ARG A 325 -29.78 -2.31 -0.70
N ASP A 326 -30.48 -3.04 0.17
CA ASP A 326 -31.72 -2.56 0.77
C ASP A 326 -31.44 -1.47 1.81
N SER A 327 -30.33 -1.59 2.57
CA SER A 327 -29.84 -0.55 3.47
C SER A 327 -29.46 0.74 2.75
N PHE A 328 -28.81 0.63 1.59
CA PHE A 328 -28.43 1.78 0.76
C PHE A 328 -29.69 2.42 0.14
N SER A 329 -30.59 1.61 -0.40
CA SER A 329 -31.86 2.08 -0.97
C SER A 329 -32.71 2.82 0.08
N ALA A 330 -32.67 2.38 1.34
CA ALA A 330 -33.41 3.01 2.44
C ALA A 330 -32.83 4.36 2.92
N ILE A 331 -31.55 4.69 2.67
CA ILE A 331 -31.03 6.04 2.96
C ILE A 331 -31.26 7.04 1.83
N VAL A 332 -31.60 6.57 0.63
CA VAL A 332 -31.89 7.42 -0.55
C VAL A 332 -33.32 7.94 -0.42
N THR A 333 -33.46 9.18 0.02
CA THR A 333 -34.74 9.85 0.28
C THR A 333 -34.88 11.16 -0.51
N PRO A 334 -36.10 11.71 -0.70
CA PRO A 334 -36.27 12.99 -1.40
C PRO A 334 -35.51 14.15 -0.73
N ASP A 335 -35.48 14.17 0.61
CA ASP A 335 -34.89 15.22 1.44
C ASP A 335 -33.35 15.18 1.53
N TRP A 336 -32.69 14.31 0.76
CA TRP A 336 -31.23 14.18 0.77
C TRP A 336 -30.53 15.49 0.38
N PRO A 337 -29.49 15.94 1.10
CA PRO A 337 -28.83 17.23 0.88
C PRO A 337 -28.44 17.49 -0.58
N MET A 338 -28.70 18.71 -1.08
CA MET A 338 -28.40 19.09 -2.48
C MET A 338 -26.91 19.01 -2.85
N GLN A 339 -26.01 18.98 -1.87
CA GLN A 339 -24.57 18.85 -2.06
C GLN A 339 -23.97 17.93 -0.99
N LEU A 340 -23.07 17.03 -1.41
CA LEU A 340 -22.25 16.21 -0.52
C LEU A 340 -20.80 16.73 -0.50
N SER A 341 -20.08 16.47 0.60
CA SER A 341 -18.66 16.86 0.76
C SER A 341 -17.67 15.97 0.01
N LEU A 342 -18.14 14.83 -0.51
CA LEU A 342 -17.34 13.80 -1.16
C LEU A 342 -16.63 14.30 -2.43
N ARG A 343 -15.40 13.81 -2.60
CA ARG A 343 -14.54 14.04 -3.77
C ARG A 343 -14.16 12.75 -4.49
N ARG A 344 -14.19 11.62 -3.79
CA ARG A 344 -13.75 10.31 -4.27
C ARG A 344 -14.78 9.28 -3.83
N ILE A 345 -15.35 8.52 -4.77
CA ILE A 345 -16.32 7.48 -4.47
C ILE A 345 -16.01 6.24 -5.32
N SER A 346 -16.02 5.08 -4.66
CA SER A 346 -15.93 3.78 -5.31
C SER A 346 -17.08 2.88 -4.87
N LEU A 347 -17.85 2.45 -5.86
CA LEU A 347 -18.87 1.42 -5.80
C LEU A 347 -18.44 0.24 -6.69
N HIS A 348 -17.13 -0.04 -6.72
CA HIS A 348 -16.52 -1.05 -7.58
C HIS A 348 -17.18 -2.42 -7.31
N LYS A 349 -17.80 -3.00 -8.34
CA LYS A 349 -18.60 -4.24 -8.27
C LYS A 349 -19.82 -4.22 -7.34
N CYS A 350 -20.40 -3.05 -7.05
CA CYS A 350 -21.71 -2.98 -6.41
C CYS A 350 -22.87 -3.31 -7.39
N PHE A 351 -22.85 -4.52 -7.95
CA PHE A 351 -23.70 -4.95 -9.08
C PHE A 351 -25.17 -5.18 -8.72
N THR A 352 -25.55 -5.14 -7.44
CA THR A 352 -26.93 -5.24 -6.96
C THR A 352 -27.60 -3.90 -6.72
N LEU A 353 -26.85 -2.79 -6.67
CA LEU A 353 -27.42 -1.44 -6.51
C LEU A 353 -28.24 -1.03 -7.76
N PRO A 354 -29.50 -0.56 -7.62
CA PRO A 354 -30.29 -0.03 -8.73
C PRO A 354 -29.77 1.32 -9.24
N SER A 355 -30.13 1.67 -10.49
CA SER A 355 -29.67 2.90 -11.15
C SER A 355 -30.08 4.18 -10.41
N SER A 356 -31.27 4.16 -9.78
CA SER A 356 -31.82 5.26 -8.99
C SER A 356 -30.91 5.76 -7.86
N ILE A 357 -30.03 4.90 -7.32
CA ILE A 357 -29.02 5.32 -6.34
C ILE A 357 -27.98 6.24 -6.99
N PHE A 358 -27.52 5.92 -8.21
CA PHE A 358 -26.58 6.74 -8.97
C PHE A 358 -27.26 8.05 -9.42
N GLU A 359 -28.48 7.96 -9.93
CA GLU A 359 -29.33 9.10 -10.32
C GLU A 359 -29.59 10.06 -9.15
N THR A 360 -29.56 9.59 -7.89
CA THR A 360 -29.72 10.44 -6.71
C THR A 360 -28.39 10.94 -6.12
N ILE A 361 -27.33 10.12 -6.10
CA ILE A 361 -26.00 10.52 -5.60
C ILE A 361 -25.32 11.52 -6.52
N LEU A 362 -25.18 11.18 -7.81
CA LEU A 362 -24.27 11.87 -8.73
C LEU A 362 -24.55 13.37 -8.87
N PRO A 363 -25.81 13.86 -8.95
CA PRO A 363 -26.13 15.30 -8.96
C PRO A 363 -25.64 16.08 -7.74
N ARG A 364 -25.32 15.41 -6.64
CA ARG A 364 -24.90 16.05 -5.38
C ARG A 364 -23.38 16.16 -5.27
N LEU A 365 -22.61 15.44 -6.11
CA LEU A 365 -21.14 15.33 -6.05
C LEU A 365 -20.41 16.48 -6.76
N HIS A 366 -20.73 17.72 -6.38
CA HIS A 366 -20.18 18.97 -6.94
C HIS A 366 -18.65 19.13 -6.91
N ARG A 367 -17.93 18.26 -6.18
CA ARG A 367 -16.47 18.26 -6.01
C ARG A 367 -15.81 16.93 -6.40
N LEU A 368 -16.50 16.12 -7.21
CA LEU A 368 -16.04 14.80 -7.65
C LEU A 368 -14.75 14.91 -8.46
N THR A 369 -13.79 14.02 -8.14
CA THR A 369 -12.50 13.89 -8.81
C THR A 369 -12.16 12.45 -9.18
N HIS A 370 -12.63 11.47 -8.39
CA HIS A 370 -12.44 10.04 -8.66
C HIS A 370 -13.79 9.32 -8.56
N LEU A 371 -14.19 8.63 -9.63
CA LEU A 371 -15.42 7.86 -9.72
C LEU A 371 -15.11 6.44 -10.23
N ASP A 372 -15.18 5.45 -9.33
CA ASP A 372 -15.17 4.04 -9.71
C ASP A 372 -16.56 3.44 -9.52
N VAL A 373 -17.20 3.06 -10.62
CA VAL A 373 -18.51 2.41 -10.63
C VAL A 373 -18.46 1.17 -11.51
N ALA A 374 -17.28 0.58 -11.70
CA ALA A 374 -17.09 -0.55 -12.60
C ALA A 374 -17.91 -1.76 -12.17
N GLY A 375 -18.62 -2.38 -13.11
CA GLY A 375 -19.53 -3.51 -12.87
C GLY A 375 -20.85 -3.14 -12.17
N THR A 376 -21.22 -1.86 -12.10
CA THR A 376 -22.51 -1.42 -11.53
C THR A 376 -23.61 -1.27 -12.59
N ARG A 377 -24.77 -0.74 -12.17
CA ARG A 377 -25.95 -0.43 -12.99
C ARG A 377 -26.12 1.07 -13.25
N ILE A 378 -25.01 1.82 -13.34
CA ILE A 378 -25.04 3.23 -13.78
C ILE A 378 -25.58 3.33 -15.22
N THR A 379 -26.41 4.34 -15.48
CA THR A 379 -27.06 4.65 -16.76
C THR A 379 -26.49 5.92 -17.38
N ASP A 380 -26.68 6.11 -18.69
CA ASP A 380 -26.25 7.34 -19.39
C ASP A 380 -26.82 8.61 -18.72
N ALA A 381 -28.10 8.57 -18.32
CA ALA A 381 -28.76 9.66 -17.61
C ALA A 381 -28.12 9.94 -16.23
N ALA A 382 -27.74 8.91 -15.48
CA ALA A 382 -27.03 9.07 -14.22
C ALA A 382 -25.63 9.67 -14.43
N LEU A 383 -24.89 9.21 -15.45
CA LEU A 383 -23.56 9.73 -15.79
C LEU A 383 -23.61 11.21 -16.21
N ALA A 384 -24.55 11.57 -17.08
CA ALA A 384 -24.79 12.94 -17.52
C ALA A 384 -25.35 13.87 -16.42
N SER A 385 -25.81 13.33 -15.28
CA SER A 385 -26.33 14.11 -14.15
C SER A 385 -25.26 14.66 -13.20
N ILE A 386 -23.99 14.31 -13.41
CA ILE A 386 -22.85 14.80 -12.62
C ILE A 386 -22.74 16.33 -12.79
N PRO A 387 -22.60 17.13 -11.70
CA PRO A 387 -22.51 18.58 -11.82
C PRO A 387 -21.31 19.05 -12.65
N ALA A 388 -21.55 20.06 -13.50
CA ALA A 388 -20.51 20.74 -14.28
C ALA A 388 -19.37 21.38 -13.45
N THR A 389 -19.52 21.47 -12.12
CA THR A 389 -18.47 21.95 -11.20
C THR A 389 -17.47 20.85 -10.77
N ALA A 390 -17.76 19.58 -11.06
CA ALA A 390 -16.83 18.48 -10.80
C ALA A 390 -15.59 18.56 -11.71
N ARG A 391 -14.51 17.87 -11.31
CA ARG A 391 -13.22 17.83 -12.03
C ARG A 391 -12.66 16.41 -11.93
N ILE A 392 -13.28 15.50 -12.69
CA ILE A 392 -12.96 14.07 -12.69
C ILE A 392 -11.63 13.86 -13.39
N THR A 393 -10.64 13.41 -12.62
CA THR A 393 -9.33 12.99 -13.11
C THR A 393 -9.26 11.46 -13.25
N HIS A 394 -10.10 10.71 -12.53
CA HIS A 394 -10.13 9.25 -12.58
C HIS A 394 -11.56 8.73 -12.76
N LEU A 395 -11.81 8.02 -13.87
CA LEU A 395 -13.13 7.50 -14.24
C LEU A 395 -13.03 6.01 -14.63
N ASN A 396 -13.72 5.14 -13.89
CA ASN A 396 -13.80 3.71 -14.17
C ASN A 396 -15.26 3.28 -14.36
N LEU A 397 -15.61 3.06 -15.64
CA LEU A 397 -16.92 2.62 -16.12
C LEU A 397 -16.86 1.19 -16.68
N ALA A 398 -15.75 0.47 -16.46
CA ALA A 398 -15.56 -0.89 -16.94
C ALA A 398 -16.75 -1.81 -16.59
N LYS A 399 -17.23 -2.58 -17.57
CA LYS A 399 -18.33 -3.54 -17.46
C LYS A 399 -19.68 -2.97 -16.99
N CYS A 400 -19.92 -1.66 -17.08
CA CYS A 400 -21.24 -1.06 -16.84
C CYS A 400 -22.18 -1.34 -18.03
N LYS A 401 -23.10 -2.29 -17.90
CA LYS A 401 -23.94 -2.80 -19.00
C LYS A 401 -25.18 -1.97 -19.36
N LEU A 402 -25.39 -0.83 -18.69
CA LEU A 402 -26.53 0.08 -18.93
C LEU A 402 -26.08 1.46 -19.46
N LEU A 403 -24.82 1.57 -19.89
CA LEU A 403 -24.33 2.69 -20.68
C LEU A 403 -24.45 2.38 -22.17
N SER A 404 -24.63 3.39 -23.00
CA SER A 404 -24.46 3.28 -24.46
C SER A 404 -23.14 3.91 -24.90
N ALA A 405 -22.54 3.40 -25.98
CA ALA A 405 -21.31 3.97 -26.52
C ALA A 405 -21.52 5.43 -26.93
N ARG A 406 -22.61 5.73 -27.64
CA ARG A 406 -23.01 7.10 -27.95
C ARG A 406 -23.16 7.98 -26.70
N GLY A 407 -23.94 7.55 -25.70
CA GLY A 407 -24.16 8.34 -24.47
C GLY A 407 -22.87 8.67 -23.73
N LEU A 408 -21.91 7.74 -23.74
CA LEU A 408 -20.57 7.97 -23.22
C LEU A 408 -19.73 8.91 -24.11
N ILE A 409 -19.73 8.74 -25.43
CA ILE A 409 -18.97 9.58 -26.36
C ILE A 409 -19.48 11.03 -26.29
N ASP A 410 -20.80 11.22 -26.30
CA ASP A 410 -21.45 12.52 -26.11
C ASP A 410 -21.06 13.13 -24.75
N PHE A 411 -21.00 12.33 -23.67
CA PHE A 411 -20.52 12.77 -22.34
C PHE A 411 -19.03 13.16 -22.32
N LEU A 412 -18.14 12.33 -22.88
CA LEU A 412 -16.69 12.60 -22.92
C LEU A 412 -16.35 13.82 -23.79
N ALA A 413 -17.08 14.02 -24.89
CA ALA A 413 -16.88 15.12 -25.82
C ALA A 413 -17.39 16.47 -25.29
N THR A 414 -18.51 16.48 -24.53
CA THR A 414 -19.22 17.72 -24.18
C THR A 414 -19.19 18.09 -22.70
N HIS A 415 -19.00 17.13 -21.79
CA HIS A 415 -19.23 17.39 -20.37
C HIS A 415 -17.99 18.04 -19.71
N PRO A 416 -18.10 19.22 -19.09
CA PRO A 416 -16.93 19.96 -18.59
C PRO A 416 -16.20 19.24 -17.46
N ALA A 417 -16.87 18.34 -16.73
CA ALA A 417 -16.27 17.64 -15.60
C ALA A 417 -15.22 16.57 -15.98
N VAL A 418 -15.02 16.25 -17.27
CA VAL A 418 -14.08 15.21 -17.74
C VAL A 418 -12.93 15.73 -18.62
N GLN A 419 -12.79 17.05 -18.73
CA GLN A 419 -11.72 17.68 -19.53
C GLN A 419 -10.29 17.46 -18.97
N GLU A 420 -10.17 17.09 -17.69
CA GLU A 420 -8.89 16.90 -16.97
C GLU A 420 -8.62 15.41 -16.64
N LEU A 421 -9.16 14.46 -17.42
CA LEU A 421 -8.99 13.02 -17.18
C LEU A 421 -7.53 12.56 -17.29
N VAL A 422 -7.11 11.76 -16.30
CA VAL A 422 -5.77 11.15 -16.17
C VAL A 422 -5.87 9.62 -16.23
N PHE A 423 -6.97 9.04 -15.72
CA PHE A 423 -7.28 7.62 -15.83
C PHE A 423 -8.70 7.43 -16.40
N LEU A 424 -8.82 6.68 -17.50
CA LEU A 424 -10.09 6.32 -18.12
C LEU A 424 -10.13 4.81 -18.42
N SER A 425 -11.06 4.11 -17.78
CA SER A 425 -11.27 2.68 -17.96
C SER A 425 -12.70 2.38 -18.38
N LEU A 426 -12.85 1.92 -19.62
CA LEU A 426 -14.10 1.56 -20.30
C LEU A 426 -14.17 0.04 -20.58
N ALA A 427 -13.27 -0.73 -19.96
CA ALA A 427 -13.07 -2.15 -20.26
C ALA A 427 -14.35 -2.98 -20.13
N THR A 428 -14.80 -3.59 -21.22
CA THR A 428 -16.00 -4.44 -21.25
C THR A 428 -15.65 -5.94 -21.22
N ASP A 429 -16.62 -6.79 -21.52
CA ASP A 429 -16.43 -8.24 -21.60
C ASP A 429 -17.18 -8.71 -22.84
N ALA A 430 -16.49 -8.67 -23.98
CA ALA A 430 -17.07 -8.85 -25.31
C ALA A 430 -17.83 -10.18 -25.49
N ARG A 431 -17.55 -11.18 -24.65
CA ARG A 431 -18.27 -12.47 -24.62
C ARG A 431 -19.68 -12.38 -24.01
N SER A 432 -19.96 -11.28 -23.30
CA SER A 432 -21.21 -11.06 -22.55
C SER A 432 -21.91 -9.73 -22.86
N HIS A 433 -21.18 -8.76 -23.42
CA HIS A 433 -21.66 -7.46 -23.91
C HIS A 433 -20.50 -6.74 -24.61
N GLN A 434 -20.62 -6.48 -25.92
CA GLN A 434 -19.82 -5.46 -26.61
C GLN A 434 -20.51 -4.10 -26.41
N LEU A 435 -19.75 -3.09 -26.02
CA LEU A 435 -20.24 -1.70 -25.94
C LEU A 435 -19.89 -0.89 -27.18
N PHE A 436 -18.65 -0.99 -27.68
CA PHE A 436 -18.18 -0.24 -28.86
C PHE A 436 -17.90 -1.15 -30.04
N ASP A 437 -18.38 -0.76 -31.22
CA ASP A 437 -17.84 -1.21 -32.50
C ASP A 437 -16.68 -0.31 -33.01
N ALA A 438 -16.31 -0.48 -34.29
CA ALA A 438 -15.17 0.21 -34.88
C ALA A 438 -15.43 1.70 -35.13
N ASP A 439 -16.62 2.08 -35.58
CA ASP A 439 -16.98 3.47 -35.86
C ASP A 439 -17.14 4.26 -34.55
N GLU A 440 -17.65 3.58 -33.51
CA GLU A 440 -17.75 4.13 -32.16
C GLU A 440 -16.37 4.32 -31.51
N ILE A 441 -15.38 3.45 -31.77
CA ILE A 441 -13.99 3.67 -31.35
C ILE A 441 -13.34 4.83 -32.13
N THR A 442 -13.59 4.93 -33.44
CA THR A 442 -13.12 6.06 -34.27
C THR A 442 -13.59 7.41 -33.71
N ALA A 443 -14.86 7.48 -33.28
CA ALA A 443 -15.43 8.65 -32.63
C ALA A 443 -14.85 8.87 -31.22
N LEU A 444 -14.77 7.82 -30.39
CA LEU A 444 -14.25 7.88 -29.01
C LEU A 444 -12.81 8.41 -28.96
N LEU A 445 -11.90 7.88 -29.78
CA LEU A 445 -10.49 8.26 -29.76
C LEU A 445 -10.28 9.72 -30.15
N SER A 446 -11.15 10.28 -31.01
CA SER A 446 -11.10 11.69 -31.43
C SER A 446 -11.42 12.71 -30.33
N VAL A 447 -12.04 12.28 -29.22
CA VAL A 447 -12.50 13.16 -28.13
C VAL A 447 -11.78 12.93 -26.80
N LEU A 448 -10.71 12.11 -26.77
CA LEU A 448 -9.94 11.87 -25.54
C LEU A 448 -9.02 13.05 -25.19
N PRO A 449 -8.95 13.50 -23.92
CA PRO A 449 -8.16 14.66 -23.53
C PRO A 449 -6.65 14.33 -23.43
N PRO A 450 -5.75 15.28 -23.80
CA PRO A 450 -4.30 15.08 -23.80
C PRO A 450 -3.66 14.99 -22.40
N THR A 451 -4.46 15.06 -21.34
CA THR A 451 -4.04 14.85 -19.94
C THR A 451 -3.91 13.38 -19.56
N LEU A 452 -4.39 12.47 -20.42
CA LEU A 452 -4.58 11.05 -20.07
C LEU A 452 -3.25 10.30 -19.87
N LYS A 453 -3.20 9.42 -18.86
CA LYS A 453 -2.04 8.58 -18.50
C LYS A 453 -2.35 7.10 -18.50
N SER A 454 -3.60 6.71 -18.28
CA SER A 454 -4.06 5.33 -18.40
C SER A 454 -5.37 5.28 -19.20
N LEU A 455 -5.37 4.51 -20.29
CA LEU A 455 -6.52 4.26 -21.15
C LEU A 455 -6.80 2.77 -21.25
N SER A 456 -8.04 2.35 -20.95
CA SER A 456 -8.52 1.00 -21.22
C SER A 456 -9.79 1.01 -22.06
N ILE A 457 -9.67 0.59 -23.32
CA ILE A 457 -10.77 0.36 -24.28
C ILE A 457 -11.01 -1.14 -24.52
N LYS A 458 -10.46 -2.00 -23.64
CA LYS A 458 -10.57 -3.46 -23.71
C LYS A 458 -12.03 -3.92 -23.92
N GLY A 459 -12.23 -4.96 -24.73
CA GLY A 459 -13.54 -5.49 -25.11
C GLY A 459 -14.21 -4.79 -26.30
N SER A 460 -13.72 -3.63 -26.73
CA SER A 460 -14.14 -3.02 -28.01
C SER A 460 -13.73 -3.88 -29.20
N LYS A 461 -14.44 -3.73 -30.32
CA LYS A 461 -14.01 -4.23 -31.63
C LYS A 461 -13.21 -3.11 -32.32
N MET A 462 -11.98 -3.40 -32.73
CA MET A 462 -11.07 -2.45 -33.38
C MET A 462 -10.59 -2.95 -34.75
N ASP A 463 -9.98 -2.06 -35.51
CA ASP A 463 -9.26 -2.35 -36.76
C ASP A 463 -7.97 -1.52 -36.87
N ALA A 464 -7.16 -1.79 -37.91
CA ALA A 464 -5.82 -1.22 -38.06
C ALA A 464 -5.79 0.32 -38.13
N SER A 465 -6.87 1.00 -38.53
CA SER A 465 -6.92 2.47 -38.61
C SER A 465 -6.95 3.14 -37.23
N HIS A 466 -7.42 2.44 -36.19
CA HIS A 466 -7.38 2.94 -34.81
C HIS A 466 -5.95 3.06 -34.26
N ILE A 467 -4.98 2.37 -34.86
CA ILE A 467 -3.57 2.49 -34.49
C ILE A 467 -3.05 3.90 -34.80
N ASP A 468 -3.47 4.48 -35.92
CA ASP A 468 -3.07 5.82 -36.35
C ASP A 468 -3.67 6.91 -35.44
N GLN A 469 -4.87 6.66 -34.91
CA GLN A 469 -5.48 7.50 -33.86
C GLN A 469 -4.86 7.29 -32.46
N LEU A 470 -4.37 6.08 -32.16
CA LEU A 470 -3.64 5.80 -30.92
C LEU A 470 -2.21 6.38 -30.92
N ARG A 471 -1.54 6.48 -32.07
CA ARG A 471 -0.15 6.97 -32.20
C ARG A 471 0.08 8.34 -31.51
N PRO A 472 -0.76 9.38 -31.64
CA PRO A 472 -0.66 10.61 -30.85
C PRO A 472 -0.86 10.42 -29.34
N LEU A 473 -1.74 9.50 -28.93
CA LEU A 473 -2.02 9.20 -27.53
C LEU A 473 -0.86 8.46 -26.85
N THR A 474 -0.15 7.58 -27.57
CA THR A 474 1.01 6.86 -27.00
C THR A 474 2.19 7.77 -26.65
N LYS A 475 2.22 9.03 -27.12
CA LYS A 475 3.25 10.02 -26.79
C LYS A 475 3.06 10.65 -25.38
N HIS A 476 1.93 10.41 -24.74
CA HIS A 476 1.66 10.89 -23.37
C HIS A 476 1.05 9.85 -22.43
N LEU A 477 0.41 8.78 -22.94
CA LEU A 477 -0.04 7.64 -22.13
C LEU A 477 1.14 6.86 -21.52
N GLU A 478 0.93 6.33 -20.32
CA GLU A 478 1.84 5.39 -19.64
C GLU A 478 1.26 3.96 -19.63
N GLU A 479 -0.07 3.82 -19.58
CA GLU A 479 -0.78 2.55 -19.65
C GLU A 479 -1.79 2.56 -20.81
N LEU A 480 -1.74 1.53 -21.66
CA LEU A 480 -2.72 1.31 -22.72
C LEU A 480 -3.25 -0.13 -22.69
N ALA A 481 -4.55 -0.29 -22.73
CA ALA A 481 -5.22 -1.57 -22.87
C ALA A 481 -6.17 -1.53 -24.07
N VAL A 482 -5.79 -2.24 -25.14
CA VAL A 482 -6.49 -2.26 -26.44
C VAL A 482 -7.66 -3.25 -26.45
N GLY A 483 -8.54 -3.10 -27.44
CA GLY A 483 -9.61 -4.04 -27.74
C GLY A 483 -9.15 -5.26 -28.53
N ARG A 484 -10.12 -5.91 -29.19
CA ARG A 484 -9.95 -7.14 -29.99
C ARG A 484 -10.02 -6.84 -31.50
N SER A 485 -9.75 -7.86 -32.31
CA SER A 485 -9.79 -7.83 -33.80
C SER A 485 -8.65 -7.06 -34.48
N LEU A 486 -7.72 -6.48 -33.72
CA LEU A 486 -6.37 -6.13 -34.18
C LEU A 486 -5.50 -7.39 -34.31
N LYS A 487 -4.49 -7.34 -35.18
CA LYS A 487 -3.36 -8.26 -35.19
C LYS A 487 -2.19 -7.70 -34.38
N LEU A 488 -1.20 -8.56 -34.08
CA LEU A 488 0.05 -8.12 -33.47
C LEU A 488 0.92 -7.29 -34.43
N GLU A 489 0.72 -7.45 -35.74
CA GLU A 489 1.27 -6.60 -36.81
C GLU A 489 0.78 -5.15 -36.67
N ASP A 490 -0.53 -4.95 -36.48
CA ASP A 490 -1.13 -3.62 -36.28
C ASP A 490 -0.61 -2.95 -35.00
N ILE A 491 -0.52 -3.73 -33.90
CA ILE A 491 0.06 -3.28 -32.62
C ILE A 491 1.55 -2.90 -32.78
N ASN A 492 2.28 -3.51 -33.72
CA ASN A 492 3.70 -3.22 -33.96
C ASN A 492 3.92 -1.75 -34.36
N ARG A 493 3.02 -1.20 -35.18
CA ARG A 493 3.03 0.19 -35.68
C ARG A 493 2.91 1.26 -34.56
N LEU A 494 2.58 0.88 -33.33
CA LEU A 494 2.67 1.79 -32.17
C LEU A 494 4.12 2.06 -31.71
N PHE A 495 5.07 1.21 -32.12
CA PHE A 495 6.45 1.18 -31.65
C PHE A 495 7.48 1.54 -32.74
N VAL A 496 7.08 1.55 -34.01
CA VAL A 496 7.90 1.91 -35.17
C VAL A 496 7.13 2.85 -36.11
N PRO A 497 7.83 3.67 -36.92
CA PRO A 497 7.28 4.21 -38.18
C PRO A 497 6.75 3.09 -39.08
N ASP A 498 5.92 3.43 -40.06
CA ASP A 498 5.59 2.48 -41.12
C ASP A 498 6.69 2.45 -42.18
N ASP A 499 6.93 1.28 -42.78
CA ASP A 499 7.96 1.11 -43.83
C ASP A 499 7.67 1.98 -45.08
N ASP A 500 6.40 2.37 -45.28
CA ASP A 500 5.91 3.24 -46.35
C ASP A 500 5.90 4.75 -46.00
N ASP A 501 6.25 5.16 -44.76
CA ASP A 501 6.33 6.58 -44.36
C ASP A 501 7.48 7.29 -45.12
N ASP A 502 7.26 8.55 -45.56
CA ASP A 502 8.31 9.36 -46.17
C ASP A 502 9.53 9.54 -45.25
N ILE A 503 10.74 9.65 -45.82
CA ILE A 503 12.00 9.72 -45.05
C ILE A 503 11.98 10.87 -44.02
N GLU A 504 11.33 12.00 -44.33
CA GLU A 504 11.17 13.12 -43.40
C GLU A 504 10.26 12.75 -42.20
N MET A 505 9.16 12.01 -42.44
CA MET A 505 8.28 11.50 -41.39
C MET A 505 8.95 10.43 -40.52
N GLN A 506 9.81 9.59 -41.10
CA GLN A 506 10.62 8.62 -40.35
C GLN A 506 11.67 9.32 -39.45
N VAL A 507 12.20 10.46 -39.87
CA VAL A 507 13.15 11.28 -39.07
C VAL A 507 12.45 12.02 -37.92
N ASP A 508 11.24 12.53 -38.14
CA ASP A 508 10.43 13.21 -37.12
C ASP A 508 9.69 12.23 -36.16
N TRP A 509 10.02 10.93 -36.18
CA TRP A 509 9.39 9.92 -35.33
C TRP A 509 9.64 10.16 -33.83
N VAL A 510 8.59 10.61 -33.13
CA VAL A 510 8.56 10.72 -31.67
C VAL A 510 8.28 9.34 -31.04
N PRO A 511 9.14 8.81 -30.15
CA PRO A 511 8.88 7.55 -29.44
C PRO A 511 7.64 7.60 -28.53
N HIS A 512 7.13 6.43 -28.12
CA HIS A 512 6.04 6.33 -27.15
C HIS A 512 6.52 6.55 -25.70
N THR A 513 5.60 6.90 -24.81
CA THR A 513 5.80 6.93 -23.35
C THR A 513 5.23 5.71 -22.63
N LEU A 514 4.56 4.79 -23.35
CA LEU A 514 3.94 3.59 -22.77
C LEU A 514 4.94 2.76 -21.95
N LYS A 515 4.56 2.49 -20.70
CA LYS A 515 5.19 1.56 -19.75
C LYS A 515 4.48 0.21 -19.71
N TYR A 516 3.19 0.20 -20.00
CA TYR A 516 2.32 -0.98 -19.93
C TYR A 516 1.39 -1.10 -21.13
N LEU A 517 1.27 -2.33 -21.63
CA LEU A 517 0.38 -2.72 -22.72
C LEU A 517 -0.46 -3.95 -22.30
N ASP A 518 -1.79 -3.85 -22.29
CA ASP A 518 -2.67 -5.02 -22.09
C ASP A 518 -3.13 -5.56 -23.45
N LEU A 519 -2.70 -6.78 -23.77
CA LEU A 519 -3.11 -7.58 -24.93
C LEU A 519 -3.98 -8.78 -24.51
N SER A 520 -4.55 -8.80 -23.29
CA SER A 520 -5.34 -9.93 -22.78
C SER A 520 -6.78 -10.04 -23.35
N ASP A 521 -7.03 -9.40 -24.49
CA ASP A 521 -8.16 -9.66 -25.41
C ASP A 521 -7.75 -10.44 -26.68
N PHE A 522 -6.46 -10.64 -26.91
CA PHE A 522 -5.95 -11.57 -27.93
C PHE A 522 -5.97 -12.98 -27.33
N TRP A 523 -7.02 -13.76 -27.61
CA TRP A 523 -7.24 -15.09 -27.03
C TRP A 523 -6.71 -16.20 -27.94
N GLY A 524 -6.46 -17.40 -27.40
CA GLY A 524 -6.17 -18.59 -28.19
C GLY A 524 -5.00 -18.41 -29.16
N SER A 525 -5.29 -18.43 -30.47
CA SER A 525 -4.35 -18.21 -31.57
C SER A 525 -4.13 -16.75 -31.97
N ASP A 526 -5.00 -15.82 -31.53
CA ASP A 526 -5.05 -14.44 -32.02
C ASP A 526 -3.76 -13.66 -31.68
N LEU A 527 -3.11 -14.02 -30.57
CA LEU A 527 -1.73 -13.60 -30.29
C LEU A 527 -0.74 -14.58 -30.94
N ASP A 528 -0.20 -14.20 -32.09
CA ASP A 528 0.91 -14.93 -32.72
C ASP A 528 2.20 -14.70 -31.95
N LEU A 529 2.58 -15.72 -31.17
CA LEU A 529 3.83 -15.75 -30.43
C LEU A 529 5.04 -15.93 -31.36
N ASN A 530 4.88 -16.50 -32.56
CA ASN A 530 6.00 -16.67 -33.50
C ASN A 530 6.45 -15.31 -34.04
N TYR A 531 5.50 -14.49 -34.52
CA TYR A 531 5.76 -13.09 -34.84
C TYR A 531 6.30 -12.33 -33.62
N MET A 532 5.68 -12.48 -32.42
CA MET A 532 6.14 -11.79 -31.21
C MET A 532 7.61 -12.06 -30.84
N PHE A 533 8.09 -13.30 -31.02
CA PHE A 533 9.50 -13.66 -30.79
C PHE A 533 10.42 -13.41 -32.00
N SER A 534 9.87 -13.08 -33.18
CA SER A 534 10.61 -12.73 -34.39
C SER A 534 11.28 -11.37 -34.29
N THR A 535 12.32 -11.12 -35.10
CA THR A 535 13.03 -9.83 -35.14
C THR A 535 12.19 -8.67 -35.71
N ALA A 536 11.09 -8.95 -36.42
CA ALA A 536 10.19 -7.93 -36.97
C ALA A 536 9.23 -7.35 -35.91
N CYS A 537 8.92 -8.10 -34.85
CA CYS A 537 8.09 -7.60 -33.77
C CYS A 537 8.92 -6.76 -32.77
N ALA A 538 8.52 -5.50 -32.63
CA ALA A 538 9.09 -4.47 -31.77
C ALA A 538 8.83 -4.69 -30.29
N VAL A 539 7.65 -5.23 -29.94
CA VAL A 539 7.08 -5.17 -28.58
C VAL A 539 8.07 -5.67 -27.50
N LEU A 540 8.81 -6.74 -27.76
CA LEU A 540 9.79 -7.33 -26.83
C LEU A 540 11.26 -6.91 -27.08
N ARG A 541 11.53 -5.87 -27.88
CA ARG A 541 12.88 -5.45 -28.29
C ARG A 541 13.43 -4.31 -27.41
N PRO A 542 14.74 -4.02 -27.45
CA PRO A 542 15.29 -2.85 -26.74
C PRO A 542 14.65 -1.53 -27.19
N PHE A 543 14.31 -1.39 -28.47
CA PHE A 543 13.76 -0.16 -29.04
C PHE A 543 12.28 0.11 -28.70
N SER A 544 11.57 -0.82 -28.05
CA SER A 544 10.28 -0.53 -27.41
C SER A 544 10.42 0.03 -26.00
N GLU A 545 11.63 0.42 -25.55
CA GLU A 545 11.77 1.19 -24.31
C GLU A 545 11.12 2.56 -24.48
N PRO A 546 10.25 3.00 -23.54
CA PRO A 546 10.24 2.59 -22.12
C PRO A 546 9.25 1.48 -21.71
N LEU A 547 8.70 0.67 -22.62
CA LEU A 547 7.73 -0.39 -22.31
C LEU A 547 8.34 -1.47 -21.39
N GLU A 548 7.72 -1.72 -20.24
CA GLU A 548 8.21 -2.66 -19.22
C GLU A 548 7.34 -3.89 -19.03
N VAL A 549 6.03 -3.78 -19.29
CA VAL A 549 5.06 -4.82 -18.95
C VAL A 549 4.07 -5.03 -20.09
N VAL A 550 3.91 -6.28 -20.51
CA VAL A 550 2.87 -6.71 -21.46
C VAL A 550 1.99 -7.74 -20.75
N GLU A 551 0.71 -7.43 -20.56
CA GLU A 551 -0.29 -8.38 -20.05
C GLU A 551 -0.88 -9.19 -21.21
N VAL A 552 -1.09 -10.49 -21.00
CA VAL A 552 -1.64 -11.41 -22.00
C VAL A 552 -2.74 -12.29 -21.37
N ALA A 553 -3.59 -12.90 -22.22
CA ALA A 553 -4.68 -13.74 -21.75
C ALA A 553 -4.16 -15.00 -21.03
N GLU A 554 -4.93 -15.54 -20.09
CA GLU A 554 -4.53 -16.65 -19.19
C GLU A 554 -4.15 -17.94 -19.94
N ASP A 555 -4.83 -18.21 -21.05
CA ASP A 555 -4.58 -19.34 -21.95
C ASP A 555 -3.34 -19.11 -22.84
N VAL A 556 -3.11 -17.87 -23.27
CA VAL A 556 -1.91 -17.46 -24.00
C VAL A 556 -0.68 -17.46 -23.09
N PHE A 557 -0.81 -17.01 -21.84
CA PHE A 557 0.26 -17.03 -20.84
C PHE A 557 0.76 -18.46 -20.58
N ARG A 558 -0.16 -19.46 -20.55
CA ARG A 558 0.19 -20.89 -20.46
C ARG A 558 1.01 -21.41 -21.66
N ARG A 559 1.04 -20.69 -22.79
CA ARG A 559 1.99 -20.92 -23.90
C ARG A 559 3.31 -20.16 -23.64
N VAL A 560 3.25 -18.87 -23.32
CA VAL A 560 4.43 -18.00 -23.04
C VAL A 560 5.33 -18.57 -21.92
N ALA A 561 4.75 -19.12 -20.85
CA ALA A 561 5.49 -19.69 -19.73
C ALA A 561 6.41 -20.86 -20.12
N LYS A 562 6.03 -21.65 -21.13
CA LYS A 562 6.86 -22.73 -21.70
C LYS A 562 8.08 -22.17 -22.46
N SER A 563 7.97 -20.95 -22.98
CA SER A 563 9.03 -20.22 -23.69
C SER A 563 9.85 -19.31 -22.77
N SER A 564 9.72 -19.42 -21.44
CA SER A 564 10.42 -18.58 -20.45
C SER A 564 11.94 -18.52 -20.64
N ALA A 565 12.59 -19.63 -21.02
CA ALA A 565 14.03 -19.67 -21.33
C ALA A 565 14.40 -19.01 -22.66
N ALA A 566 13.45 -18.72 -23.55
CA ALA A 566 13.64 -17.86 -24.73
C ALA A 566 13.38 -16.39 -24.39
N LEU A 567 12.31 -16.12 -23.63
CA LEU A 567 11.97 -14.80 -23.10
C LEU A 567 13.14 -14.18 -22.30
N GLY A 568 13.78 -14.98 -21.43
CA GLY A 568 14.97 -14.55 -20.67
C GLY A 568 16.19 -14.21 -21.54
N ARG A 569 16.35 -14.86 -22.70
CA ARG A 569 17.44 -14.57 -23.64
C ARG A 569 17.26 -13.26 -24.41
N ILE A 570 16.04 -12.71 -24.43
CA ILE A 570 15.73 -11.39 -25.00
C ILE A 570 15.54 -10.30 -23.92
N GLY A 571 15.88 -10.59 -22.65
CA GLY A 571 15.80 -9.62 -21.56
C GLY A 571 14.41 -9.45 -20.96
N TRP A 572 13.55 -10.47 -21.01
CA TRP A 572 12.21 -10.45 -20.41
C TRP A 572 11.99 -11.68 -19.51
N ARG A 573 11.12 -11.55 -18.51
CA ARG A 573 10.71 -12.67 -17.63
C ARG A 573 9.19 -12.76 -17.56
N THR A 574 8.68 -13.95 -17.23
CA THR A 574 7.28 -14.12 -16.85
C THR A 574 7.03 -13.63 -15.42
N SER A 575 5.79 -13.24 -15.16
CA SER A 575 5.22 -12.98 -13.84
C SER A 575 3.73 -13.31 -13.89
N GLU A 576 3.16 -13.84 -12.81
CA GLU A 576 1.73 -14.19 -12.75
C GLU A 576 1.12 -13.87 -11.38
N CYS A 577 -0.19 -13.62 -11.33
CA CYS A 577 -0.94 -13.54 -10.09
C CYS A 577 -2.42 -13.88 -10.33
N GLY A 578 -2.92 -14.92 -9.67
CA GLY A 578 -4.28 -15.41 -9.86
C GLY A 578 -4.53 -15.88 -11.29
N ARG A 579 -5.27 -15.09 -12.07
CA ARG A 579 -5.57 -15.33 -13.51
C ARG A 579 -4.96 -14.28 -14.45
N ARG A 580 -4.06 -13.42 -13.96
CA ARG A 580 -3.34 -12.43 -14.78
C ARG A 580 -1.91 -12.91 -14.99
N GLY A 581 -1.43 -12.80 -16.22
CA GLY A 581 -0.09 -13.22 -16.63
C GLY A 581 0.59 -12.12 -17.44
N TRP A 582 1.85 -11.83 -17.11
CA TRP A 582 2.63 -10.74 -17.67
C TRP A 582 3.98 -11.20 -18.18
N MET A 583 4.40 -10.61 -19.30
CA MET A 583 5.82 -10.51 -19.66
C MET A 583 6.34 -9.20 -19.07
N VAL A 584 7.49 -9.25 -18.40
CA VAL A 584 8.09 -8.12 -17.68
C VAL A 584 9.55 -7.96 -18.12
N ARG A 585 9.94 -6.78 -18.59
CA ARG A 585 11.34 -6.49 -18.98
C ARG A 585 12.26 -6.64 -17.78
N GLN A 586 13.41 -7.26 -17.99
CA GLN A 586 14.48 -7.38 -17.01
C GLN A 586 15.40 -6.15 -17.12
N VAL A 587 15.87 -5.63 -15.99
CA VAL A 587 16.94 -4.64 -16.01
C VAL A 587 18.25 -5.35 -16.38
N ASN A 588 18.96 -4.82 -17.38
CA ASN A 588 20.26 -5.33 -17.76
C ASN A 588 21.31 -5.00 -16.67
N SER A 589 21.62 -5.99 -15.82
CA SER A 589 22.72 -5.90 -14.85
C SER A 589 24.09 -5.71 -15.50
N ASN A 590 24.21 -6.03 -16.80
CA ASN A 590 25.42 -5.84 -17.59
C ASN A 590 25.41 -4.45 -18.23
N GLY A 591 26.01 -3.47 -17.55
CA GLY A 591 26.06 -2.07 -17.99
C GLY A 591 26.91 -1.85 -19.23
N ASN A 592 26.34 -2.08 -20.42
CA ASN A 592 26.97 -1.79 -21.70
C ASN A 592 26.01 -1.08 -22.68
N THR A 593 25.23 -0.12 -22.16
CA THR A 593 24.52 0.87 -23.00
C THR A 593 25.54 1.86 -23.54
N THR A 594 25.86 1.75 -24.83
CA THR A 594 26.78 2.65 -25.55
C THR A 594 26.14 4.01 -25.83
N ASN A 595 25.87 4.78 -24.76
CA ASN A 595 25.47 6.19 -24.81
C ASN A 595 26.15 6.91 -23.64
N ASN A 596 27.15 7.74 -23.94
CA ASN A 596 28.00 8.40 -22.94
C ASN A 596 27.30 9.61 -22.29
N VAL A 597 26.34 9.34 -21.40
CA VAL A 597 25.94 10.26 -20.33
C VAL A 597 26.25 9.57 -19.00
N ALA A 598 27.46 9.82 -18.49
CA ALA A 598 27.96 9.15 -17.29
C ALA A 598 27.18 9.58 -16.04
N SER A 599 26.26 8.73 -15.57
CA SER A 599 25.63 8.88 -14.25
C SER A 599 26.69 8.68 -13.16
N THR A 600 27.17 9.76 -12.55
CA THR A 600 28.28 9.77 -11.57
C THR A 600 27.91 9.22 -10.18
N THR A 601 27.00 8.24 -10.13
CA THR A 601 26.55 7.54 -8.92
C THR A 601 26.45 6.04 -9.20
N GLY A 602 27.22 5.22 -8.48
CA GLY A 602 27.40 3.78 -8.72
C GLY A 602 26.21 2.89 -8.33
N SER A 603 24.99 3.31 -8.65
CA SER A 603 23.78 2.49 -8.59
C SER A 603 23.45 1.96 -9.98
N ALA A 604 23.25 0.65 -10.12
CA ALA A 604 22.63 0.08 -11.32
C ALA A 604 21.28 0.78 -11.59
N PRO A 605 20.86 0.96 -12.86
CA PRO A 605 19.63 1.67 -13.20
C PRO A 605 18.45 1.03 -12.49
N ALA A 606 17.89 1.74 -11.51
CA ALA A 606 16.79 1.23 -10.71
C ALA A 606 15.59 0.99 -11.64
N ARG A 607 15.00 -0.21 -11.56
CA ARG A 607 13.75 -0.50 -12.25
C ARG A 607 12.71 0.52 -11.79
N ASP A 608 11.96 1.08 -12.74
CA ASP A 608 10.77 1.88 -12.45
C ASP A 608 9.86 1.06 -11.52
N ASP A 609 9.58 1.60 -10.33
CA ASP A 609 8.74 0.92 -9.33
C ASP A 609 7.24 1.08 -9.64
N GLY A 610 6.91 1.63 -10.81
CA GLY A 610 5.56 1.83 -11.29
C GLY A 610 4.79 2.90 -10.52
N ARG A 611 5.39 3.55 -9.51
CA ARG A 611 4.72 4.56 -8.68
C ARG A 611 4.61 5.86 -9.44
N ARG A 612 3.43 6.47 -9.35
CA ARG A 612 3.13 7.80 -9.89
C ARG A 612 2.21 8.55 -8.94
N GLY A 613 2.25 9.88 -8.98
CA GLY A 613 1.34 10.72 -8.18
C GLY A 613 -0.13 10.41 -8.48
N TRP A 614 -0.48 10.20 -9.75
CA TRP A 614 -1.84 9.83 -10.17
C TRP A 614 -2.27 8.43 -9.69
N LYS A 615 -1.33 7.52 -9.42
CA LYS A 615 -1.62 6.17 -8.93
C LYS A 615 -1.94 6.09 -7.43
N MET A 616 -1.93 7.20 -6.71
CA MET A 616 -2.30 7.30 -5.29
C MET A 616 -1.58 6.27 -4.38
N GLY A 617 -0.32 5.96 -4.67
CA GLY A 617 0.50 5.02 -3.89
C GLY A 617 0.55 3.58 -4.42
N ALA A 618 -0.18 3.24 -5.48
CA ALA A 618 0.01 1.97 -6.18
C ALA A 618 1.39 1.89 -6.88
N ASP A 619 2.02 0.72 -6.80
CA ASP A 619 3.41 0.41 -7.19
C ASP A 619 3.47 -0.66 -8.30
N SER A 620 2.48 -0.65 -9.18
CA SER A 620 2.32 -1.67 -10.21
C SER A 620 1.56 -1.11 -11.42
N TRP A 621 1.81 -1.74 -12.57
CA TRP A 621 1.21 -1.39 -13.85
C TRP A 621 -0.10 -2.15 -14.08
N GLY A 622 -1.05 -1.54 -14.79
CA GLY A 622 -2.32 -2.16 -15.20
C GLY A 622 -3.42 -2.13 -14.13
N MET A 623 -3.72 -0.95 -13.61
CA MET A 623 -4.73 -0.75 -12.56
C MET A 623 -6.17 -0.98 -13.07
N ARG A 624 -6.89 -1.95 -12.50
CA ARG A 624 -8.30 -2.25 -12.88
C ARG A 624 -9.37 -1.66 -11.94
N LYS A 625 -8.94 -1.02 -10.85
CA LYS A 625 -9.75 -0.28 -9.87
C LYS A 625 -9.06 1.04 -9.55
N ILE A 626 -9.82 2.10 -9.32
CA ILE A 626 -9.32 3.37 -8.79
C ILE A 626 -9.24 3.27 -7.24
N PRO A 627 -8.09 3.57 -6.61
CA PRO A 627 -7.98 3.77 -5.17
C PRO A 627 -8.61 5.11 -4.76
N VAL A 628 -9.46 5.12 -3.73
CA VAL A 628 -10.05 6.38 -3.20
C VAL A 628 -9.20 7.04 -2.12
N ALA A 629 -8.07 6.45 -1.70
CA ALA A 629 -7.15 6.99 -0.70
C ALA A 629 -5.70 6.77 -1.09
N GLN A 630 -4.79 7.64 -0.63
CA GLN A 630 -3.36 7.48 -0.90
C GLN A 630 -2.75 6.50 0.12
N ALA A 631 -2.39 5.30 -0.35
CA ALA A 631 -1.96 4.17 0.49
C ALA A 631 -1.10 3.17 -0.31
N GLU A 632 -0.39 2.29 0.39
CA GLU A 632 0.11 1.05 -0.20
C GLU A 632 -1.07 0.12 -0.56
N VAL A 633 -1.08 -0.46 -1.76
CA VAL A 633 -2.26 -1.22 -2.26
C VAL A 633 -2.14 -2.71 -1.96
N GLY A 634 -2.89 -3.19 -0.97
CA GLY A 634 -3.00 -4.60 -0.61
C GLY A 634 -4.44 -5.09 -0.37
N GLY A 635 -4.56 -6.31 0.16
CA GLY A 635 -5.85 -6.96 0.47
C GLY A 635 -6.81 -7.01 -0.72
N MET A 636 -8.10 -6.78 -0.47
CA MET A 636 -9.14 -6.77 -1.52
C MET A 636 -8.85 -5.77 -2.64
N TYR A 637 -8.15 -4.67 -2.33
CA TYR A 637 -7.85 -3.62 -3.32
C TYR A 637 -6.69 -4.07 -4.21
N GLY A 638 -5.66 -4.69 -3.65
CA GLY A 638 -4.63 -5.39 -4.42
C GLY A 638 -5.21 -6.51 -5.29
N SER A 639 -6.25 -7.19 -4.81
CA SER A 639 -6.94 -8.24 -5.57
C SER A 639 -7.73 -7.68 -6.76
N TYR A 640 -8.61 -6.69 -6.56
CA TYR A 640 -9.38 -6.13 -7.66
C TYR A 640 -8.56 -5.24 -8.61
N MET A 641 -7.53 -4.54 -8.11
CA MET A 641 -6.67 -3.67 -8.93
C MET A 641 -5.62 -4.45 -9.74
N PHE A 642 -4.97 -5.45 -9.12
CA PHE A 642 -3.80 -6.15 -9.69
C PHE A 642 -3.93 -7.68 -9.76
N GLY A 643 -4.97 -8.29 -9.21
CA GLY A 643 -5.11 -9.75 -9.13
C GLY A 643 -4.31 -10.41 -7.99
N ARG A 644 -3.83 -9.63 -7.01
CA ARG A 644 -3.12 -10.13 -5.82
C ARG A 644 -4.04 -11.06 -4.99
N GLN A 645 -3.46 -12.04 -4.28
CA GLN A 645 -4.20 -12.89 -3.33
C GLN A 645 -4.49 -12.16 -2.00
N LEU A 646 -5.33 -12.76 -1.14
CA LEU A 646 -5.98 -12.16 0.05
C LEU A 646 -5.46 -12.70 1.40
#